data_AF-A0A8J5YYL7-F1
#
_entry.id   AF-A0A8J5YYL7-F1
#
_cell.length_a   1.000
_cell.length_b   1.000
_cell.length_c   1.000
_cell.angle_alpha   90.00
_cell.angle_beta   90.00
_cell.angle_gamma   90.00
#
_symmetry.space_group_name_H-M   'P 1'
#
loop_
_entity.id
_entity.type
_entity.pdbx_description
1 polymer ?
#
loop_
_entity_poly.entity_id
_entity_poly.type
_entity_poly.pdbx_seq_one_letter_code
_entity_poly.pdbx_strand_id
1 'polypeptide(L)'
;MEPTRIHSNGDSLFQDITLAPDIPVYATTAAYNKDPCPNKLHLGIGVYRTEEGKCHTLNVVKQVEQTLANDLSADKEYLPITGMPEFNKLSAELMFGSGSPAIKESRVVTVQCVSGCLSLRVGAEFLAKLYHQHVVYLPEPTYGNHPNLISAAGLTLKTYRYYDPKTLVLDFQGLLEDLGSALTGAIVLFHACGHNPTGVDPTCQQWEQIRQLVRQRGLLPFFDCAYQGLVSGNLDDDAQSIRMFGCDGGECLVAQSYSKNMGLYGERIGSLSIVCKTADVARRVESQLKLIIRPLYSNPPIHGAAIVTAILKDRDLYKKWTNELKEMRNRLVQVRRQLYDSLCNKGTPGDWSHIIKQVGMYSFTGLNKDQVHFLTREYHIYLSSDGRINIGGLSSKAVPYFADAIHDAPSSGQWPRRDSRWPPVAGDGLRRVRGTWRQAERRWQRRGWRAALVKLKEAREKVSENSSFKRTEQAKMRPEFTSPSSSSSSSADRRLNALVRHLATASMLSQTAVAFSPTSGFHGDSVFSHVVRAPEDPILGVTVAYNKDPSPVKLNLGVGAYRTEEGKPLVLNVVRKAEQMLLNDKSRVKEYLPIVGIAEFNKLSAKLIFGADSPAIRENRVTTVQCLSGTGSLRVGAEFLARHYHQKTIYIPQPTWGNHPKVFTLAGLSVKTYRYYDPTTRGLNFQGLLEDLGSAPSGSMVLLHACAHNPTGVDPTLQQWEQIRQLMRSKALLPFFDSAYQGFASGNLDEDAQSIRMFVADGGECFVAQSYAKNMGLYGERVGALSVVCRAADVASKVESQLKLVIRPMFSNPPIHGASIVATILKDSNMFNEWTIELKAMADRIISMRKQLFDALRARGTPGDWSHIIKQIGMFTFTGLNSKQVEFMTREYHIYMTSDGRISMAGLSSKTVPHLADAIHAAVTCMS
;
A
#
# COMPACT_ATOMS: atom_id res chain seq x y z
N MET A 1 -10.13 -23.48 -17.49
CA MET A 1 -10.73 -23.44 -16.14
C MET A 1 -11.11 -24.86 -15.80
N GLU A 2 -10.36 -25.51 -14.91
CA GLU A 2 -10.80 -26.79 -14.33
C GLU A 2 -11.92 -26.52 -13.31
N PRO A 3 -12.83 -27.49 -13.05
CA PRO A 3 -13.93 -27.31 -12.12
C PRO A 3 -13.39 -27.18 -10.69
N THR A 4 -13.75 -26.09 -10.01
CA THR A 4 -13.43 -25.81 -8.61
C THR A 4 -13.96 -26.94 -7.73
N ARG A 5 -13.09 -27.63 -6.98
CA ARG A 5 -13.50 -28.58 -5.94
C ARG A 5 -14.31 -27.83 -4.89
N ILE A 6 -15.54 -28.29 -4.64
CA ILE A 6 -16.33 -27.82 -3.51
C ILE A 6 -15.65 -28.38 -2.25
N HIS A 7 -15.02 -27.51 -1.47
CA HIS A 7 -14.34 -27.89 -0.23
C HIS A 7 -15.37 -28.47 0.77
N SER A 8 -15.11 -29.66 1.32
CA SER A 8 -15.91 -30.23 2.40
C SER A 8 -15.74 -29.42 3.69
N ASN A 9 -16.74 -29.47 4.57
CA ASN A 9 -16.69 -28.91 5.93
C ASN A 9 -15.54 -29.54 6.73
N GLY A 10 -14.32 -29.00 6.60
CA GLY A 10 -13.12 -29.54 7.24
C GLY A 10 -11.81 -29.02 6.64
N ASP A 11 -11.80 -28.76 5.33
CA ASP A 11 -10.62 -28.24 4.64
C ASP A 11 -10.35 -26.76 4.99
N SER A 12 -9.12 -26.30 4.78
CA SER A 12 -8.78 -24.88 4.89
C SER A 12 -9.28 -24.13 3.65
N LEU A 13 -9.85 -22.95 3.86
CA LEU A 13 -10.21 -21.98 2.82
C LEU A 13 -8.99 -21.50 2.02
N PHE A 14 -7.78 -21.77 2.51
CA PHE A 14 -6.50 -21.38 1.92
C PHE A 14 -5.59 -22.58 1.61
N GLN A 15 -6.13 -23.79 1.53
CA GLN A 15 -5.32 -25.00 1.31
C GLN A 15 -4.51 -24.98 0.02
N ASP A 16 -5.02 -24.29 -1.01
CA ASP A 16 -4.39 -24.21 -2.33
C ASP A 16 -3.33 -23.09 -2.42
N ILE A 17 -3.13 -22.32 -1.36
CA ILE A 17 -2.09 -21.30 -1.32
C ILE A 17 -0.71 -21.95 -1.26
N THR A 18 0.15 -21.57 -2.19
CA THR A 18 1.54 -22.02 -2.23
C THR A 18 2.46 -21.08 -1.47
N LEU A 19 3.57 -21.61 -0.99
CA LEU A 19 4.65 -20.79 -0.44
C LEU A 19 5.18 -19.85 -1.54
N ALA A 20 5.24 -18.55 -1.25
CA ALA A 20 5.80 -17.57 -2.17
C ALA A 20 7.32 -17.76 -2.31
N PRO A 21 7.91 -17.48 -3.49
CA PRO A 21 9.35 -17.39 -3.63
C PRO A 21 9.91 -16.29 -2.74
N ASP A 22 11.12 -16.51 -2.22
CA ASP A 22 11.80 -15.51 -1.41
C ASP A 22 12.07 -14.23 -2.22
N ILE A 23 11.88 -13.08 -1.57
CA ILE A 23 12.24 -11.78 -2.15
C ILE A 23 13.76 -11.61 -2.00
N PRO A 24 14.54 -11.52 -3.10
CA PRO A 24 15.99 -11.69 -3.06
C PRO A 24 16.71 -10.84 -2.02
N VAL A 25 16.42 -9.53 -1.95
CA VAL A 25 17.08 -8.62 -0.99
C VAL A 25 16.82 -9.00 0.48
N TYR A 26 15.63 -9.53 0.78
CA TYR A 26 15.27 -9.98 2.13
C TYR A 26 15.82 -11.37 2.43
N ALA A 27 15.91 -12.25 1.42
CA ALA A 27 16.59 -13.54 1.53
C ALA A 27 18.07 -13.36 1.90
N THR A 28 18.78 -12.49 1.17
CA THR A 28 20.17 -12.12 1.46
C THR A 28 20.33 -11.57 2.88
N THR A 29 19.39 -10.72 3.31
CA THR A 29 19.39 -10.16 4.68
C THR A 29 19.15 -11.22 5.74
N ALA A 30 18.21 -12.14 5.50
CA ALA A 30 17.94 -13.23 6.42
C ALA A 30 19.14 -14.19 6.55
N ALA A 31 19.83 -14.48 5.44
CA ALA A 31 21.04 -15.29 5.43
C ALA A 31 22.17 -14.59 6.20
N TYR A 32 22.43 -13.31 5.91
CA TYR A 32 23.40 -12.49 6.64
C TYR A 32 23.13 -12.48 8.15
N ASN A 33 21.87 -12.31 8.58
CA ASN A 33 21.52 -12.25 10.00
C ASN A 33 21.74 -13.60 10.72
N LYS A 34 21.59 -14.73 10.03
CA LYS A 34 21.81 -16.07 10.59
C LYS A 34 23.28 -16.48 10.67
N ASP A 35 24.14 -15.84 9.88
CA ASP A 35 25.56 -16.14 9.84
C ASP A 35 26.27 -15.67 11.12
N PRO A 36 26.92 -16.55 11.90
CA PRO A 36 27.60 -16.15 13.13
C PRO A 36 28.99 -15.54 12.88
N CYS A 37 29.50 -15.54 11.64
CA CYS A 37 30.84 -15.03 11.32
C CYS A 37 30.98 -13.55 11.75
N PRO A 38 32.00 -13.20 12.55
CA PRO A 38 32.18 -11.83 13.03
C PRO A 38 32.61 -10.85 11.93
N ASN A 39 33.22 -11.35 10.84
CA ASN A 39 33.73 -10.53 9.73
C ASN A 39 32.78 -10.50 8.52
N LYS A 40 31.53 -10.97 8.67
CA LYS A 40 30.54 -10.98 7.60
C LYS A 40 30.20 -9.55 7.14
N LEU A 41 29.91 -9.39 5.85
CA LEU A 41 29.51 -8.11 5.26
C LEU A 41 28.14 -8.18 4.60
N HIS A 42 27.32 -7.15 4.79
CA HIS A 42 26.04 -6.99 4.06
C HIS A 42 26.13 -5.82 3.09
N LEU A 43 26.30 -6.14 1.81
CA LEU A 43 26.35 -5.18 0.70
C LEU A 43 25.10 -5.25 -0.18
N GLY A 44 24.10 -6.06 0.19
CA GLY A 44 22.87 -6.25 -0.58
C GLY A 44 21.73 -5.28 -0.25
N ILE A 45 21.69 -4.68 0.94
CA ILE A 45 20.58 -3.81 1.36
C ILE A 45 20.96 -2.34 1.20
N GLY A 46 20.03 -1.52 0.72
CA GLY A 46 20.22 -0.09 0.47
C GLY A 46 20.19 0.79 1.72
N VAL A 47 21.08 0.53 2.68
CA VAL A 47 21.23 1.27 3.94
C VAL A 47 22.66 1.83 4.03
N TYR A 48 22.78 3.13 4.33
CA TYR A 48 24.08 3.73 4.62
C TYR A 48 24.51 3.33 6.03
N ARG A 49 25.71 2.75 6.15
CA ARG A 49 26.29 2.28 7.41
C ARG A 49 27.48 3.15 7.83
N THR A 50 27.69 3.29 9.14
CA THR A 50 28.89 3.93 9.71
C THR A 50 30.12 3.05 9.52
N GLU A 51 31.30 3.53 9.91
CA GLU A 51 32.55 2.73 9.88
C GLU A 51 32.47 1.49 10.78
N GLU A 52 31.59 1.48 11.78
CA GLU A 52 31.28 0.35 12.66
C GLU A 52 30.18 -0.58 12.11
N GLY A 53 29.71 -0.36 10.88
CA GLY A 53 28.68 -1.20 10.23
C GLY A 53 27.24 -0.97 10.75
N LYS A 54 27.01 0.06 11.57
CA LYS A 54 25.67 0.39 12.10
C LYS A 54 24.89 1.27 11.13
N CYS A 55 23.57 1.13 11.10
CA CYS A 55 22.72 2.07 10.34
C CYS A 55 22.95 3.51 10.81
N HIS A 56 23.25 4.41 9.88
CA HIS A 56 23.51 5.81 10.22
C HIS A 56 22.20 6.59 10.37
N THR A 57 21.97 7.13 11.56
CA THR A 57 20.93 8.12 11.84
C THR A 57 21.61 9.45 12.08
N LEU A 58 21.28 10.47 11.27
CA LEU A 58 21.93 11.78 11.28
C LEU A 58 21.75 12.47 12.64
N ASN A 59 22.73 13.26 13.05
CA ASN A 59 22.71 13.98 14.32
C ASN A 59 21.62 15.05 14.33
N VAL A 60 21.42 15.76 13.21
CA VAL A 60 20.32 16.72 13.05
C VAL A 60 18.95 16.06 13.22
N VAL A 61 18.78 14.81 12.76
CA VAL A 61 17.53 14.06 12.95
C VAL A 61 17.33 13.75 14.44
N LYS A 62 18.35 13.23 15.13
CA LYS A 62 18.28 12.98 16.57
C LYS A 62 17.96 14.25 17.36
N GLN A 63 18.57 15.37 16.99
CA GLN A 63 18.30 16.68 17.60
C GLN A 63 16.83 17.05 17.45
N VAL A 64 16.29 16.97 16.23
CA VAL A 64 14.89 17.31 15.94
C VAL A 64 13.93 16.38 16.66
N GLU A 65 14.21 15.08 16.70
CA GLU A 65 13.38 14.14 17.43
C GLU A 65 13.31 14.45 18.92
N GLN A 66 14.44 14.84 19.53
CA GLN A 66 14.43 15.29 20.92
C GLN A 66 13.56 16.54 21.10
N THR A 67 13.59 17.49 20.15
CA THR A 67 12.72 18.67 20.20
C THR A 67 11.24 18.27 20.10
N LEU A 68 10.89 17.42 19.14
CA LEU A 68 9.51 16.95 18.94
C LEU A 68 8.99 16.15 20.15
N ALA A 69 9.84 15.34 20.80
CA ALA A 69 9.50 14.59 22.01
C ALA A 69 9.02 15.49 23.17
N ASN A 70 9.63 16.67 23.27
CA ASN A 70 9.45 17.59 24.38
C ASN A 70 8.38 18.64 24.06
N ASP A 71 7.83 18.64 22.84
CA ASP A 71 6.70 19.48 22.48
C ASP A 71 5.39 18.89 23.00
N LEU A 72 4.99 19.30 24.20
CA LEU A 72 3.71 18.90 24.81
C LEU A 72 2.49 19.44 24.06
N SER A 73 2.66 20.42 23.16
CA SER A 73 1.60 20.94 22.32
C SER A 73 1.33 20.07 21.09
N ALA A 74 2.27 19.20 20.73
CA ALA A 74 2.11 18.27 19.62
C ALA A 74 0.95 17.29 19.88
N ASP A 75 -0.04 17.35 19.00
CA ASP A 75 -1.11 16.36 18.96
C ASP A 75 -0.75 15.19 18.04
N LYS A 76 -1.57 14.14 18.10
CA LYS A 76 -1.50 12.98 17.22
C LYS A 76 -2.73 12.92 16.34
N GLU A 77 -3.27 14.05 15.90
CA GLU A 77 -4.51 14.12 15.12
C GLU A 77 -4.33 13.56 13.69
N TYR A 78 -5.46 13.23 13.05
CA TYR A 78 -5.48 12.97 11.61
C TYR A 78 -4.96 14.16 10.80
N LEU A 79 -3.98 13.86 9.96
CA LEU A 79 -3.59 14.75 8.88
C LEU A 79 -4.68 14.84 7.80
N PRO A 80 -4.69 15.91 6.99
CA PRO A 80 -5.39 15.92 5.70
C PRO A 80 -5.03 14.69 4.86
N ILE A 81 -5.90 14.29 3.92
CA ILE A 81 -5.61 13.16 3.01
C ILE A 81 -4.27 13.35 2.28
N THR A 82 -3.97 14.59 1.90
CA THR A 82 -2.73 14.97 1.20
C THR A 82 -1.52 15.06 2.14
N GLY A 83 -1.71 14.93 3.46
CA GLY A 83 -0.68 15.06 4.49
C GLY A 83 -0.49 16.48 5.01
N MET A 84 0.67 16.70 5.64
CA MET A 84 1.04 17.99 6.23
C MET A 84 1.23 19.05 5.12
N PRO A 85 0.48 20.17 5.13
CA PRO A 85 0.60 21.21 4.11
C PRO A 85 2.01 21.79 4.00
N GLU A 86 2.64 22.06 5.14
CA GLU A 86 3.99 22.62 5.19
C GLU A 86 5.04 21.64 4.65
N PHE A 87 4.92 20.34 4.99
CA PHE A 87 5.75 19.30 4.41
C PHE A 87 5.62 19.26 2.88
N ASN A 88 4.39 19.29 2.36
CA ASN A 88 4.15 19.22 0.91
C ASN A 88 4.75 20.43 0.19
N LYS A 89 4.61 21.63 0.77
CA LYS A 89 5.23 22.86 0.24
C LYS A 89 6.76 22.74 0.21
N LEU A 90 7.38 22.46 1.35
CA LEU A 90 8.85 22.38 1.46
C LEU A 90 9.44 21.25 0.62
N SER A 91 8.71 20.13 0.47
CA SER A 91 9.10 19.03 -0.42
C SER A 91 9.10 19.46 -1.89
N ALA A 92 8.08 20.21 -2.31
CA ALA A 92 8.01 20.76 -3.66
C ALA A 92 9.14 21.78 -3.91
N GLU A 93 9.38 22.67 -2.95
CA GLU A 93 10.44 23.68 -3.04
C GLU A 93 11.84 23.04 -3.09
N LEU A 94 12.09 22.00 -2.30
CA LEU A 94 13.34 21.24 -2.33
C LEU A 94 13.61 20.63 -3.71
N MET A 95 12.56 20.17 -4.39
CA MET A 95 12.71 19.47 -5.67
C MET A 95 12.77 20.43 -6.87
N PHE A 96 11.82 21.36 -6.95
CA PHE A 96 11.68 22.26 -8.10
C PHE A 96 12.42 23.59 -7.95
N GLY A 97 12.79 23.95 -6.71
CA GLY A 97 13.27 25.28 -6.36
C GLY A 97 12.09 26.23 -6.10
N SER A 98 12.15 26.97 -4.98
CA SER A 98 11.10 27.92 -4.56
C SER A 98 10.85 29.05 -5.58
N GLY A 99 11.88 29.41 -6.34
CA GLY A 99 11.82 30.42 -7.40
C GLY A 99 11.26 29.92 -8.74
N SER A 100 10.99 28.62 -8.88
CA SER A 100 10.64 28.02 -10.17
C SER A 100 9.28 28.50 -10.71
N PRO A 101 9.13 28.61 -12.05
CA PRO A 101 7.85 28.96 -12.67
C PRO A 101 6.72 28.01 -12.26
N ALA A 102 6.98 26.70 -12.21
CA ALA A 102 5.98 25.70 -11.83
C ALA A 102 5.37 25.94 -10.44
N ILE A 103 6.19 26.35 -9.46
CA ILE A 103 5.73 26.69 -8.10
C ILE A 103 4.98 28.02 -8.11
N LYS A 104 5.57 29.07 -8.71
CA LYS A 104 4.96 30.42 -8.75
C LYS A 104 3.60 30.44 -9.45
N GLU A 105 3.45 29.63 -10.49
CA GLU A 105 2.21 29.48 -11.26
C GLU A 105 1.24 28.47 -10.64
N SER A 106 1.53 27.94 -9.44
CA SER A 106 0.69 26.95 -8.74
C SER A 106 0.38 25.69 -9.57
N ARG A 107 1.33 25.27 -10.41
CA ARG A 107 1.21 24.10 -11.30
C ARG A 107 1.62 22.78 -10.66
N VAL A 108 2.19 22.82 -9.46
CA VAL A 108 2.67 21.62 -8.75
C VAL A 108 1.67 21.21 -7.68
N VAL A 109 1.20 19.96 -7.77
CA VAL A 109 0.49 19.29 -6.68
C VAL A 109 1.47 18.41 -5.95
N THR A 110 1.58 18.52 -4.63
CA THR A 110 2.40 17.61 -3.81
C THR A 110 1.55 16.97 -2.73
N VAL A 111 1.66 15.65 -2.60
CA VAL A 111 1.02 14.86 -1.55
C VAL A 111 2.05 14.03 -0.79
N GLN A 112 1.93 14.01 0.52
CA GLN A 112 2.76 13.19 1.39
C GLN A 112 2.35 11.72 1.27
N CYS A 113 3.35 10.86 1.20
CA CYS A 113 3.22 9.42 1.08
C CYS A 113 4.04 8.71 2.17
N VAL A 114 3.68 7.46 2.46
CA VAL A 114 4.36 6.65 3.48
C VAL A 114 5.73 6.13 3.01
N SER A 115 6.16 6.36 1.78
CA SER A 115 7.54 6.07 1.33
C SER A 115 7.68 6.45 -0.14
N GLY A 116 8.91 6.50 -0.66
CA GLY A 116 9.11 6.57 -2.12
C GLY A 116 8.43 5.43 -2.89
N CYS A 117 8.38 4.21 -2.32
CA CYS A 117 7.63 3.10 -2.92
C CYS A 117 6.13 3.43 -3.00
N LEU A 118 5.54 3.95 -1.93
CA LEU A 118 4.12 4.32 -1.96
C LEU A 118 3.86 5.55 -2.83
N SER A 119 4.82 6.50 -2.94
CA SER A 119 4.75 7.60 -3.89
C SER A 119 4.66 7.09 -5.33
N LEU A 120 5.52 6.14 -5.70
CA LEU A 120 5.45 5.45 -6.99
C LEU A 120 4.12 4.73 -7.18
N ARG A 121 3.62 4.04 -6.13
CA ARG A 121 2.32 3.34 -6.19
C ARG A 121 1.17 4.30 -6.43
N VAL A 122 1.10 5.42 -5.70
CA VAL A 122 0.02 6.41 -5.84
C VAL A 122 0.07 7.05 -7.21
N GLY A 123 1.27 7.36 -7.73
CA GLY A 123 1.42 7.87 -9.10
C GLY A 123 0.97 6.85 -10.15
N ALA A 124 1.33 5.58 -9.98
CA ALA A 124 0.90 4.50 -10.88
C ALA A 124 -0.63 4.28 -10.86
N GLU A 125 -1.26 4.33 -9.68
CA GLU A 125 -2.72 4.25 -9.53
C GLU A 125 -3.44 5.44 -10.17
N PHE A 126 -2.85 6.64 -10.07
CA PHE A 126 -3.36 7.83 -10.75
C PHE A 126 -3.31 7.65 -12.26
N LEU A 127 -2.16 7.23 -12.80
CA LEU A 127 -1.98 7.02 -14.23
C LEU A 127 -2.88 5.90 -14.77
N ALA A 128 -2.99 4.77 -14.08
CA ALA A 128 -3.83 3.65 -14.49
C ALA A 128 -5.33 3.98 -14.59
N LYS A 129 -5.80 4.97 -13.81
CA LYS A 129 -7.20 5.37 -13.78
C LYS A 129 -7.52 6.56 -14.66
N LEU A 130 -6.56 7.46 -14.83
CA LEU A 130 -6.80 8.82 -15.31
C LEU A 130 -5.86 9.23 -16.43
N TYR A 131 -5.00 8.35 -16.94
CA TYR A 131 -4.15 8.64 -18.09
C TYR A 131 -4.52 7.75 -19.27
N HIS A 132 -4.41 8.27 -20.48
CA HIS A 132 -4.93 7.59 -21.68
C HIS A 132 -4.02 6.46 -22.19
N GLN A 133 -2.75 6.43 -21.77
CA GLN A 133 -1.76 5.44 -22.18
C GLN A 133 -1.25 4.66 -20.97
N HIS A 134 -1.33 3.35 -21.01
CA HIS A 134 -1.04 2.48 -19.85
C HIS A 134 0.29 1.73 -19.95
N VAL A 135 1.13 2.08 -20.93
CA VAL A 135 2.47 1.51 -21.09
C VAL A 135 3.52 2.36 -20.37
N VAL A 136 4.31 1.71 -19.51
CA VAL A 136 5.43 2.29 -18.77
C VAL A 136 6.73 1.65 -19.24
N TYR A 137 7.67 2.48 -19.69
CA TYR A 137 9.04 2.10 -20.02
C TYR A 137 9.93 2.21 -18.78
N LEU A 138 10.60 1.13 -18.42
CA LEU A 138 11.56 1.04 -17.31
C LEU A 138 13.00 0.93 -17.85
N PRO A 139 14.01 1.53 -17.20
CA PRO A 139 15.40 1.36 -17.63
C PRO A 139 15.84 -0.08 -17.44
N GLU A 140 16.73 -0.57 -18.29
CA GLU A 140 17.34 -1.89 -18.14
C GLU A 140 18.82 -1.74 -17.75
N PRO A 141 19.21 -2.19 -16.53
CA PRO A 141 18.38 -2.74 -15.45
C PRO A 141 17.65 -1.65 -14.64
N THR A 142 16.67 -2.05 -13.82
CA THR A 142 15.89 -1.13 -12.96
C THR A 142 15.94 -1.55 -11.49
N TYR A 143 15.47 -0.68 -10.58
CA TYR A 143 15.26 -1.08 -9.18
C TYR A 143 14.24 -2.23 -9.13
N GLY A 144 14.63 -3.37 -8.57
CA GLY A 144 13.85 -4.61 -8.64
C GLY A 144 12.42 -4.59 -8.08
N ASN A 145 11.98 -3.50 -7.43
CA ASN A 145 10.57 -3.34 -7.05
C ASN A 145 9.72 -2.55 -8.05
N HIS A 146 10.32 -1.83 -9.01
CA HIS A 146 9.58 -1.08 -10.02
C HIS A 146 8.58 -1.94 -10.78
N PRO A 147 8.93 -3.13 -11.31
CA PRO A 147 7.96 -3.94 -12.03
C PRO A 147 6.76 -4.32 -11.17
N ASN A 148 7.01 -4.73 -9.92
CA ASN A 148 5.94 -5.13 -8.99
C ASN A 148 5.00 -3.97 -8.65
N LEU A 149 5.55 -2.78 -8.40
CA LEU A 149 4.79 -1.57 -8.05
C LEU A 149 3.84 -1.14 -9.17
N ILE A 150 4.39 -1.05 -10.38
CA ILE A 150 3.71 -0.54 -11.57
C ILE A 150 2.69 -1.56 -12.09
N SER A 151 3.06 -2.84 -12.24
CA SER A 151 2.13 -3.87 -12.70
C SER A 151 0.99 -4.12 -11.72
N ALA A 152 1.24 -4.04 -10.41
CA ALA A 152 0.17 -4.20 -9.45
C ALA A 152 -0.85 -3.05 -9.50
N ALA A 153 -0.54 -1.91 -10.14
CA ALA A 153 -1.51 -0.82 -10.37
C ALA A 153 -2.30 -1.02 -11.68
N GLY A 154 -2.00 -2.07 -12.45
CA GLY A 154 -2.66 -2.38 -13.72
C GLY A 154 -1.95 -1.82 -14.96
N LEU A 155 -0.75 -1.25 -14.82
CA LEU A 155 0.02 -0.71 -15.94
C LEU A 155 0.87 -1.78 -16.62
N THR A 156 1.00 -1.68 -17.94
CA THR A 156 1.80 -2.59 -18.78
C THR A 156 3.24 -2.12 -18.83
N LEU A 157 4.19 -3.06 -18.76
CA LEU A 157 5.61 -2.75 -18.73
C LEU A 157 6.30 -3.02 -20.06
N LYS A 158 7.22 -2.12 -20.42
CA LYS A 158 8.28 -2.33 -21.40
C LYS A 158 9.61 -1.88 -20.79
N THR A 159 10.72 -2.26 -21.40
CA THR A 159 12.05 -1.79 -21.00
C THR A 159 12.68 -0.92 -22.08
N TYR A 160 13.66 -0.11 -21.71
CA TYR A 160 14.56 0.59 -22.61
C TYR A 160 16.00 0.40 -22.13
N ARG A 161 16.94 0.27 -23.06
CA ARG A 161 18.37 0.15 -22.76
C ARG A 161 18.83 1.36 -21.97
N TYR A 162 19.59 1.12 -20.91
CA TYR A 162 20.16 2.17 -20.07
C TYR A 162 21.63 1.89 -19.76
N TYR A 163 21.98 0.64 -19.47
CA TYR A 163 23.31 0.25 -19.02
C TYR A 163 23.85 -0.87 -19.89
N ASP A 164 25.11 -0.76 -20.30
CA ASP A 164 25.80 -1.85 -20.99
C ASP A 164 26.56 -2.72 -19.97
N PRO A 165 26.16 -3.97 -19.74
CA PRO A 165 26.82 -4.85 -18.77
C PRO A 165 28.22 -5.29 -19.20
N LYS A 166 28.63 -5.06 -20.45
CA LYS A 166 29.99 -5.38 -20.93
C LYS A 166 30.95 -4.24 -20.66
N THR A 167 30.54 -3.00 -20.93
CA THR A 167 31.39 -1.80 -20.76
C THR A 167 31.19 -1.12 -19.41
N LEU A 168 30.15 -1.48 -18.67
CA LEU A 168 29.79 -1.00 -17.33
C LEU A 168 29.50 0.52 -17.27
N VAL A 169 29.11 1.10 -18.40
CA VAL A 169 28.75 2.52 -18.57
C VAL A 169 27.34 2.69 -19.13
N LEU A 170 26.91 3.94 -19.34
CA LEU A 170 25.60 4.28 -19.92
C LEU A 170 25.55 3.83 -21.38
N ASP A 171 24.56 3.02 -21.74
CA ASP A 171 24.21 2.74 -23.14
C ASP A 171 23.34 3.88 -23.67
N PHE A 172 23.96 5.03 -23.90
CA PHE A 172 23.25 6.24 -24.27
C PHE A 172 22.61 6.15 -25.66
N GLN A 173 23.28 5.50 -26.61
CA GLN A 173 22.76 5.31 -27.96
C GLN A 173 21.54 4.38 -27.95
N GLY A 174 21.64 3.24 -27.25
CA GLY A 174 20.51 2.33 -27.10
C GLY A 174 19.33 2.97 -26.38
N LEU A 175 19.59 3.80 -25.36
CA LEU A 175 18.57 4.59 -24.68
C LEU A 175 17.81 5.50 -25.66
N LEU A 176 18.51 6.26 -26.49
CA LEU A 176 17.87 7.17 -27.46
C LEU A 176 17.09 6.41 -28.53
N GLU A 177 17.59 5.28 -29.01
CA GLU A 177 16.89 4.41 -29.98
C GLU A 177 15.59 3.84 -29.42
N ASP A 178 15.63 3.32 -28.20
CA ASP A 178 14.48 2.69 -27.56
C ASP A 178 13.42 3.72 -27.17
N LEU A 179 13.83 4.89 -26.65
CA LEU A 179 12.90 5.98 -26.38
C LEU A 179 12.36 6.63 -27.66
N GLY A 180 13.16 6.69 -28.74
CA GLY A 180 12.73 7.20 -30.03
C GLY A 180 11.72 6.29 -30.73
N SER A 181 11.75 4.99 -30.45
CA SER A 181 10.77 4.00 -30.91
C SER A 181 9.63 3.76 -29.92
N ALA A 182 9.67 4.39 -28.74
CA ALA A 182 8.62 4.24 -27.73
C ALA A 182 7.25 4.71 -28.24
N LEU A 183 6.20 4.09 -27.71
CA LEU A 183 4.81 4.45 -28.00
C LEU A 183 4.55 5.90 -27.62
N THR A 184 4.00 6.70 -28.52
CA THR A 184 3.57 8.07 -28.22
C THR A 184 2.59 8.10 -27.06
N GLY A 185 2.76 9.07 -26.16
CA GLY A 185 2.00 9.15 -24.91
C GLY A 185 2.44 8.16 -23.83
N ALA A 186 3.41 7.27 -24.08
CA ALA A 186 3.85 6.34 -23.04
C ALA A 186 4.53 7.04 -21.87
N ILE A 187 4.45 6.40 -20.71
CA ILE A 187 5.11 6.85 -19.50
C ILE A 187 6.55 6.32 -19.53
N VAL A 188 7.53 7.14 -19.15
CA VAL A 188 8.92 6.71 -19.02
C VAL A 188 9.37 6.95 -17.60
N LEU A 189 9.77 5.88 -16.91
CA LEU A 189 10.27 5.96 -15.54
C LEU A 189 11.77 6.26 -15.57
N PHE A 190 12.19 7.37 -14.97
CA PHE A 190 13.59 7.74 -14.81
C PHE A 190 14.00 7.70 -13.34
N HIS A 191 15.26 7.37 -13.06
CA HIS A 191 15.87 7.80 -11.80
C HIS A 191 16.39 9.23 -11.99
N ALA A 192 16.04 10.14 -11.07
CA ALA A 192 16.43 11.55 -11.19
C ALA A 192 17.95 11.74 -11.08
N CYS A 193 18.56 11.00 -10.16
CA CYS A 193 19.99 10.92 -9.90
C CYS A 193 20.32 9.61 -9.18
N GLY A 194 21.56 9.15 -9.30
CA GLY A 194 22.10 7.98 -8.63
C GLY A 194 21.40 6.69 -9.05
N HIS A 195 21.29 6.44 -10.36
CA HIS A 195 20.51 5.35 -10.93
C HIS A 195 20.70 4.03 -10.17
N ASN A 196 19.64 3.47 -9.61
CA ASN A 196 19.66 2.17 -8.95
C ASN A 196 19.19 1.10 -9.96
N PRO A 197 20.04 0.14 -10.35
CA PRO A 197 21.16 -0.39 -9.55
C PRO A 197 22.59 0.00 -9.96
N THR A 198 22.78 0.87 -10.96
CA THR A 198 24.08 0.99 -11.66
C THR A 198 25.03 2.04 -11.10
N GLY A 199 24.52 3.08 -10.46
CA GLY A 199 25.29 4.29 -10.11
C GLY A 199 25.74 5.09 -11.33
N VAL A 200 25.07 4.95 -12.49
CA VAL A 200 25.40 5.67 -13.73
C VAL A 200 24.31 6.67 -14.05
N ASP A 201 24.67 7.94 -14.21
CA ASP A 201 23.73 9.01 -14.56
C ASP A 201 24.11 9.65 -15.91
N PRO A 202 23.14 10.08 -16.72
CA PRO A 202 23.40 10.91 -17.89
C PRO A 202 24.02 12.26 -17.49
N THR A 203 24.89 12.79 -18.35
CA THR A 203 25.39 14.17 -18.20
C THR A 203 24.27 15.18 -18.43
N CYS A 204 24.49 16.45 -18.03
CA CYS A 204 23.55 17.54 -18.30
C CYS A 204 23.20 17.66 -19.81
N GLN A 205 24.19 17.52 -20.70
CA GLN A 205 23.95 17.54 -22.15
C GLN A 205 23.14 16.33 -22.62
N GLN A 206 23.40 15.15 -22.07
CA GLN A 206 22.63 13.94 -22.39
C GLN A 206 21.18 14.06 -21.89
N TRP A 207 20.96 14.60 -20.69
CA TRP A 207 19.62 14.90 -20.19
C TRP A 207 18.85 15.86 -21.09
N GLU A 208 19.51 16.87 -21.66
CA GLU A 208 18.86 17.77 -22.62
C GLU A 208 18.44 17.04 -23.90
N GLN A 209 19.25 16.13 -24.43
CA GLN A 209 18.87 15.29 -25.58
C GLN A 209 17.69 14.37 -25.25
N ILE A 210 17.71 13.74 -24.06
CA ILE A 210 16.59 12.91 -23.58
C ILE A 210 15.32 13.78 -23.46
N ARG A 211 15.43 15.00 -22.93
CA ARG A 211 14.30 15.93 -22.79
C ARG A 211 13.69 16.27 -24.14
N GLN A 212 14.52 16.60 -25.13
CA GLN A 212 14.07 16.92 -26.48
C GLN A 212 13.35 15.74 -27.13
N LEU A 213 13.92 14.53 -27.00
CA LEU A 213 13.31 13.30 -27.51
C LEU A 213 11.97 12.99 -26.83
N VAL A 214 11.90 13.09 -25.50
CA VAL A 214 10.67 12.90 -24.72
C VAL A 214 9.57 13.86 -25.19
N ARG A 215 9.92 15.15 -25.39
CA ARG A 215 8.98 16.16 -25.92
C ARG A 215 8.53 15.82 -27.34
N GLN A 216 9.46 15.49 -28.23
CA GLN A 216 9.18 15.14 -29.62
C GLN A 216 8.25 13.92 -29.74
N ARG A 217 8.43 12.92 -28.86
CA ARG A 217 7.64 11.69 -28.84
C ARG A 217 6.35 11.82 -28.02
N GLY A 218 6.12 12.94 -27.34
CA GLY A 218 4.99 13.15 -26.45
C GLY A 218 4.95 12.17 -25.28
N LEU A 219 6.10 11.80 -24.73
CA LEU A 219 6.22 10.87 -23.61
C LEU A 219 6.01 11.59 -22.28
N LEU A 220 5.46 10.90 -21.28
CA LEU A 220 5.24 11.43 -19.94
C LEU A 220 6.36 10.97 -18.97
N PRO A 221 7.22 11.87 -18.47
CA PRO A 221 8.24 11.52 -17.49
C PRO A 221 7.62 11.20 -16.12
N PHE A 222 8.10 10.11 -15.51
CA PHE A 222 7.88 9.79 -14.11
C PHE A 222 9.23 9.55 -13.43
N PHE A 223 9.63 10.43 -12.51
CA PHE A 223 10.92 10.35 -11.83
C PHE A 223 10.80 9.61 -10.48
N ASP A 224 11.71 8.68 -10.20
CA ASP A 224 12.05 8.20 -8.86
C ASP A 224 13.29 8.94 -8.35
N CYS A 225 13.15 9.66 -7.24
CA CYS A 225 14.19 10.47 -6.61
C CYS A 225 14.44 10.01 -5.17
N ALA A 226 15.39 9.09 -5.00
CA ALA A 226 15.73 8.51 -3.71
C ALA A 226 17.11 8.92 -3.17
N TYR A 227 17.96 9.57 -3.98
CA TYR A 227 19.40 9.76 -3.71
C TYR A 227 19.87 11.21 -3.75
N GLN A 228 18.96 12.18 -3.78
CA GLN A 228 19.29 13.61 -3.83
C GLN A 228 20.29 14.00 -2.73
N GLY A 229 21.39 14.65 -3.13
CA GLY A 229 22.53 15.06 -2.31
C GLY A 229 23.61 13.99 -2.12
N LEU A 230 23.34 12.71 -2.41
CA LEU A 230 24.32 11.62 -2.31
C LEU A 230 25.12 11.41 -3.60
N VAL A 231 24.79 12.11 -4.68
CA VAL A 231 25.46 12.01 -5.97
C VAL A 231 26.48 13.14 -6.10
N SER A 232 26.02 14.37 -6.35
CA SER A 232 26.90 15.53 -6.51
C SER A 232 27.32 16.16 -5.18
N GLY A 233 26.66 15.85 -4.06
CA GLY A 233 26.84 16.59 -2.80
C GLY A 233 26.15 17.96 -2.79
N ASN A 234 25.38 18.27 -3.85
CA ASN A 234 24.57 19.46 -4.00
C ASN A 234 23.13 19.03 -4.36
N LEU A 235 22.16 19.50 -3.57
CA LEU A 235 20.76 19.13 -3.75
C LEU A 235 20.16 19.67 -5.07
N ASP A 236 20.65 20.82 -5.54
CA ASP A 236 20.17 21.46 -6.76
C ASP A 236 20.67 20.75 -8.02
N ASP A 237 21.95 20.38 -8.03
CA ASP A 237 22.57 19.63 -9.14
C ASP A 237 21.89 18.26 -9.29
N ASP A 238 21.62 17.58 -8.17
CA ASP A 238 20.94 16.28 -8.16
C ASP A 238 19.45 16.35 -8.53
N ALA A 239 18.85 17.54 -8.56
CA ALA A 239 17.47 17.80 -9.00
C ALA A 239 17.38 18.40 -10.40
N GLN A 240 18.52 18.64 -11.06
CA GLN A 240 18.56 19.37 -12.34
C GLN A 240 17.74 18.67 -13.44
N SER A 241 17.81 17.34 -13.53
CA SER A 241 17.04 16.55 -14.49
C SER A 241 15.53 16.76 -14.31
N ILE A 242 15.02 16.77 -13.08
CA ILE A 242 13.61 17.05 -12.81
C ILE A 242 13.23 18.47 -13.23
N ARG A 243 14.06 19.45 -12.89
CA ARG A 243 13.81 20.88 -13.19
C ARG A 243 13.79 21.15 -14.69
N MET A 244 14.68 20.52 -15.45
CA MET A 244 14.71 20.62 -16.92
C MET A 244 13.37 20.22 -17.57
N PHE A 245 12.70 19.20 -17.02
CA PHE A 245 11.45 18.68 -17.56
C PHE A 245 10.21 19.40 -17.00
N GLY A 246 10.17 19.71 -15.70
CA GLY A 246 8.98 20.25 -15.04
C GLY A 246 8.89 21.78 -15.01
N CYS A 247 10.03 22.49 -14.96
CA CYS A 247 10.01 23.95 -14.74
C CYS A 247 9.78 24.76 -16.03
N ASP A 248 10.13 24.21 -17.19
CA ASP A 248 10.01 24.85 -18.52
C ASP A 248 8.68 24.48 -19.20
N GLY A 249 7.56 24.68 -18.50
CA GLY A 249 6.20 24.47 -19.01
C GLY A 249 5.80 23.02 -19.34
N GLY A 250 6.63 22.04 -18.94
CA GLY A 250 6.37 20.60 -19.08
C GLY A 250 5.54 20.02 -17.93
N GLU A 251 5.09 18.78 -18.14
CA GLU A 251 4.30 18.00 -17.19
C GLU A 251 5.06 16.71 -16.84
N CYS A 252 5.11 16.36 -15.57
CA CYS A 252 5.80 15.16 -15.09
C CYS A 252 5.31 14.74 -13.69
N LEU A 253 5.64 13.52 -13.31
CA LEU A 253 5.46 13.02 -11.95
C LEU A 253 6.82 12.83 -11.28
N VAL A 254 6.91 13.06 -9.97
CA VAL A 254 8.13 12.87 -9.18
C VAL A 254 7.78 12.17 -7.87
N ALA A 255 8.27 10.96 -7.69
CA ALA A 255 8.26 10.24 -6.43
C ALA A 255 9.56 10.51 -5.66
N GLN A 256 9.47 11.14 -4.49
CA GLN A 256 10.62 11.45 -3.64
C GLN A 256 10.63 10.58 -2.38
N SER A 257 11.83 10.21 -1.93
CA SER A 257 12.06 9.46 -0.68
C SER A 257 13.06 10.18 0.22
N TYR A 258 12.81 10.19 1.54
CA TYR A 258 13.73 10.76 2.53
C TYR A 258 14.56 9.71 3.30
N SER A 259 14.46 8.43 2.91
CA SER A 259 15.15 7.36 3.65
C SER A 259 16.67 7.48 3.62
N LYS A 260 17.26 7.84 2.47
CA LYS A 260 18.72 7.79 2.28
C LYS A 260 19.38 9.12 2.62
N ASN A 261 18.86 10.21 2.04
CA ASN A 261 19.41 11.55 2.22
C ASN A 261 19.17 12.13 3.62
N MET A 262 18.17 11.65 4.37
CA MET A 262 17.94 12.06 5.77
C MET A 262 18.09 10.91 6.77
N GLY A 263 18.50 9.71 6.35
CA GLY A 263 18.65 8.55 7.24
C GLY A 263 17.34 8.04 7.86
N LEU A 264 16.18 8.41 7.30
CA LEU A 264 14.84 8.05 7.79
C LEU A 264 14.34 6.74 7.16
N TYR A 265 15.12 5.65 7.21
CA TYR A 265 14.77 4.39 6.56
C TYR A 265 13.52 3.76 7.18
N GLY A 266 13.48 3.63 8.50
CA GLY A 266 12.38 3.04 9.28
C GLY A 266 11.18 3.95 9.47
N GLU A 267 11.31 5.27 9.29
CA GLU A 267 10.17 6.19 9.44
C GLU A 267 9.23 6.18 8.24
N ARG A 268 9.73 5.72 7.08
CA ARG A 268 8.92 5.53 5.88
C ARG A 268 8.16 6.82 5.53
N ILE A 269 8.90 7.74 4.89
CA ILE A 269 8.38 9.03 4.45
C ILE A 269 8.82 9.30 3.00
N GLY A 270 7.87 9.80 2.21
CA GLY A 270 8.09 10.24 0.83
C GLY A 270 7.02 11.23 0.41
N SER A 271 7.13 11.73 -0.82
CA SER A 271 6.13 12.60 -1.44
C SER A 271 5.94 12.20 -2.90
N LEU A 272 4.76 12.49 -3.44
CA LEU A 272 4.47 12.46 -4.87
C LEU A 272 4.15 13.89 -5.29
N SER A 273 4.90 14.41 -6.23
CA SER A 273 4.62 15.67 -6.89
C SER A 273 4.18 15.44 -8.34
N ILE A 274 3.14 16.14 -8.77
CA ILE A 274 2.69 16.15 -10.18
C ILE A 274 2.72 17.58 -10.68
N VAL A 275 3.55 17.82 -11.69
CA VAL A 275 3.62 19.10 -12.40
C VAL A 275 2.60 19.07 -13.53
N CYS A 276 1.66 20.01 -13.51
CA CYS A 276 0.60 20.14 -14.49
C CYS A 276 0.84 21.34 -15.41
N LYS A 277 0.08 21.44 -16.51
CA LYS A 277 0.17 22.59 -17.43
C LYS A 277 -0.34 23.90 -16.83
N THR A 278 -1.35 23.83 -15.98
CA THR A 278 -2.00 25.01 -15.37
C THR A 278 -2.39 24.72 -13.91
N ALA A 279 -2.59 25.77 -13.12
CA ALA A 279 -3.09 25.67 -11.74
C ALA A 279 -4.48 25.03 -11.67
N ASP A 280 -5.31 25.23 -12.69
CA ASP A 280 -6.64 24.65 -12.74
C ASP A 280 -6.61 23.13 -12.91
N VAL A 281 -5.77 22.63 -13.83
CA VAL A 281 -5.50 21.19 -13.98
C VAL A 281 -4.93 20.63 -12.67
N ALA A 282 -3.99 21.33 -12.04
CA ALA A 282 -3.39 20.92 -10.77
C ALA A 282 -4.47 20.70 -9.68
N ARG A 283 -5.43 21.61 -9.51
CA ARG A 283 -6.53 21.43 -8.54
C ARG A 283 -7.39 20.20 -8.85
N ARG A 284 -7.65 19.89 -10.12
CA ARG A 284 -8.39 18.67 -10.51
C ARG A 284 -7.59 17.42 -10.21
N VAL A 285 -6.30 17.41 -10.54
CA VAL A 285 -5.37 16.31 -10.20
C VAL A 285 -5.31 16.07 -8.69
N GLU A 286 -5.17 17.12 -7.88
CA GLU A 286 -5.17 16.99 -6.40
C GLU A 286 -6.47 16.36 -5.88
N SER A 287 -7.61 16.77 -6.43
CA SER A 287 -8.91 16.21 -6.03
C SER A 287 -9.00 14.71 -6.32
N GLN A 288 -8.42 14.24 -7.42
CA GLN A 288 -8.37 12.81 -7.77
C GLN A 288 -7.37 12.04 -6.92
N LEU A 289 -6.20 12.62 -6.61
CA LEU A 289 -5.23 12.01 -5.69
C LEU A 289 -5.86 11.75 -4.31
N LYS A 290 -6.72 12.66 -3.82
CA LYS A 290 -7.47 12.45 -2.58
C LYS A 290 -8.36 11.20 -2.65
N LEU A 291 -9.06 10.98 -3.76
CA LEU A 291 -9.89 9.77 -3.94
C LEU A 291 -9.08 8.48 -4.02
N ILE A 292 -7.84 8.54 -4.53
CA ILE A 292 -6.94 7.38 -4.62
C ILE A 292 -6.33 7.06 -3.25
N ILE A 293 -5.85 8.07 -2.53
CA ILE A 293 -5.20 7.89 -1.21
C ILE A 293 -6.19 7.36 -0.17
N ARG A 294 -7.43 7.86 -0.21
CA ARG A 294 -8.46 7.57 0.79
C ARG A 294 -8.68 6.06 1.04
N PRO A 295 -8.86 5.20 0.03
CA PRO A 295 -8.95 3.74 0.19
C PRO A 295 -7.60 3.01 0.30
N LEU A 296 -6.47 3.62 -0.07
CA LEU A 296 -5.16 2.97 0.06
C LEU A 296 -4.66 2.98 1.51
N TYR A 297 -4.67 4.15 2.15
CA TYR A 297 -4.16 4.34 3.52
C TYR A 297 -4.85 5.48 4.29
N SER A 298 -5.88 6.10 3.71
CA SER A 298 -6.66 7.23 4.25
C SER A 298 -5.89 8.55 4.33
N ASN A 299 -4.84 8.62 5.15
CA ASN A 299 -3.92 9.76 5.29
C ASN A 299 -2.55 9.25 5.79
N PRO A 300 -1.46 9.99 5.51
CA PRO A 300 -0.10 9.52 5.81
C PRO A 300 0.27 9.70 7.30
N PRO A 301 1.36 9.05 7.78
CA PRO A 301 1.84 9.17 9.15
C PRO A 301 2.58 10.49 9.41
N ILE A 302 2.44 11.04 10.62
CA ILE A 302 2.92 12.37 10.98
C ILE A 302 4.43 12.42 11.29
N HIS A 303 4.98 11.44 12.03
CA HIS A 303 6.31 11.56 12.65
C HIS A 303 7.44 11.88 11.66
N GLY A 304 7.59 11.05 10.61
CA GLY A 304 8.63 11.27 9.59
C GLY A 304 8.50 12.62 8.87
N ALA A 305 7.26 13.06 8.59
CA ALA A 305 7.02 14.35 7.94
C ALA A 305 7.29 15.53 8.86
N ALA A 306 7.02 15.41 10.16
CA ALA A 306 7.34 16.43 11.15
C ALA A 306 8.86 16.65 11.25
N ILE A 307 9.66 15.57 11.24
CA ILE A 307 11.13 15.67 11.24
C ILE A 307 11.61 16.40 9.98
N VAL A 308 11.17 15.97 8.79
CA VAL A 308 11.56 16.58 7.52
C VAL A 308 11.17 18.06 7.50
N THR A 309 9.94 18.39 7.94
CA THR A 309 9.44 19.76 7.98
C THR A 309 10.28 20.64 8.90
N ALA A 310 10.61 20.17 10.10
CA ALA A 310 11.44 20.92 11.04
C ALA A 310 12.83 21.20 10.46
N ILE A 311 13.46 20.22 9.80
CA ILE A 311 14.77 20.39 9.16
C ILE A 311 14.69 21.38 7.99
N LEU A 312 13.69 21.26 7.11
CA LEU A 312 13.60 22.08 5.91
C LEU A 312 13.17 23.53 6.19
N LYS A 313 12.41 23.76 7.26
CA LYS A 313 11.91 25.09 7.62
C LYS A 313 12.95 25.93 8.36
N ASP A 314 13.80 25.30 9.14
CA ASP A 314 14.81 25.98 9.95
C ASP A 314 16.16 26.05 9.21
N ARG A 315 16.69 27.27 9.04
CA ARG A 315 17.91 27.51 8.27
C ARG A 315 19.15 26.81 8.87
N ASP A 316 19.25 26.73 10.19
CA ASP A 316 20.39 26.14 10.87
C ASP A 316 20.33 24.61 10.83
N LEU A 317 19.14 24.04 11.04
CA LEU A 317 18.92 22.59 10.87
C LEU A 317 19.15 22.17 9.42
N TYR A 318 18.67 22.94 8.45
CA TYR A 318 18.92 22.70 7.02
C TYR A 318 20.42 22.70 6.71
N LYS A 319 21.17 23.67 7.23
CA LYS A 319 22.63 23.74 7.06
C LYS A 319 23.35 22.55 7.70
N LYS A 320 22.95 22.15 8.90
CA LYS A 320 23.49 20.94 9.57
C LYS A 320 23.23 19.69 8.74
N TRP A 321 21.99 19.50 8.28
CA TRP A 321 21.61 18.37 7.44
C TRP A 321 22.43 18.31 6.14
N THR A 322 22.52 19.42 5.41
CA THR A 322 23.27 19.47 4.15
C THR A 322 24.78 19.23 4.34
N ASN A 323 25.35 19.67 5.46
CA ASN A 323 26.73 19.35 5.83
C ASN A 323 26.93 17.84 6.10
N GLU A 324 26.08 17.23 6.95
CA GLU A 324 26.13 15.78 7.22
C GLU A 324 25.95 14.98 5.92
N LEU A 325 25.04 15.40 5.04
CA LEU A 325 24.81 14.76 3.76
C LEU A 325 26.03 14.85 2.83
N LYS A 326 26.71 16.00 2.82
CA LYS A 326 27.96 16.18 2.06
C LYS A 326 29.09 15.31 2.61
N GLU A 327 29.21 15.16 3.93
CA GLU A 327 30.15 14.23 4.56
C GLU A 327 29.85 12.78 4.15
N MET A 328 28.58 12.39 4.18
CA MET A 328 28.15 11.06 3.73
C MET A 328 28.54 10.81 2.27
N ARG A 329 28.27 11.77 1.38
CA ARG A 329 28.65 11.70 -0.04
C ARG A 329 30.16 11.63 -0.23
N ASN A 330 30.94 12.42 0.51
CA ASN A 330 32.40 12.39 0.43
C ASN A 330 32.97 11.04 0.86
N ARG A 331 32.39 10.40 1.88
CA ARG A 331 32.76 9.04 2.27
C ARG A 331 32.49 8.03 1.16
N LEU A 332 31.36 8.12 0.45
CA LEU A 332 31.08 7.23 -0.69
C LEU A 332 32.16 7.35 -1.77
N VAL A 333 32.58 8.58 -2.11
CA VAL A 333 33.66 8.83 -3.07
C VAL A 333 34.98 8.24 -2.59
N GLN A 334 35.31 8.42 -1.30
CA GLN A 334 36.50 7.86 -0.69
C GLN A 334 36.51 6.32 -0.72
N VAL A 335 35.43 5.67 -0.30
CA VAL A 335 35.29 4.21 -0.29
C VAL A 335 35.41 3.63 -1.71
N ARG A 336 34.83 4.29 -2.71
CA ARG A 336 34.99 3.90 -4.13
C ARG A 336 36.46 3.96 -4.56
N ARG A 337 37.16 5.06 -4.21
CA ARG A 337 38.58 5.24 -4.53
C ARG A 337 39.42 4.14 -3.87
N GLN A 338 39.21 3.92 -2.57
CA GLN A 338 39.93 2.89 -1.82
C GLN A 338 39.70 1.49 -2.39
N LEU A 339 38.47 1.15 -2.80
CA LEU A 339 38.17 -0.14 -3.40
C LEU A 339 38.88 -0.31 -4.74
N TYR A 340 38.83 0.71 -5.60
CA TYR A 340 39.57 0.71 -6.85
C TYR A 340 41.08 0.56 -6.64
N ASP A 341 41.68 1.36 -5.77
CA ASP A 341 43.12 1.30 -5.50
C ASP A 341 43.52 -0.06 -4.91
N SER A 342 42.69 -0.63 -4.02
CA SER A 342 42.94 -1.95 -3.44
C SER A 342 42.91 -3.07 -4.49
N LEU A 343 41.96 -3.02 -5.43
CA LEU A 343 41.86 -4.01 -6.51
C LEU A 343 43.05 -3.89 -7.48
N CYS A 344 43.44 -2.66 -7.83
CA CYS A 344 44.59 -2.37 -8.70
C CYS A 344 45.91 -2.79 -8.06
N ASN A 345 46.16 -2.44 -6.80
CA ASN A 345 47.40 -2.78 -6.09
C ASN A 345 47.59 -4.29 -5.92
N LYS A 346 46.49 -5.05 -5.89
CA LYS A 346 46.51 -6.53 -5.87
C LYS A 346 46.73 -7.16 -7.24
N GLY A 347 46.68 -6.39 -8.32
CA GLY A 347 46.70 -6.94 -9.68
C GLY A 347 45.46 -7.77 -9.99
N THR A 348 44.29 -7.40 -9.42
CA THR A 348 43.03 -8.11 -9.68
C THR A 348 42.68 -8.03 -11.16
N PRO A 349 42.43 -9.17 -11.85
CA PRO A 349 42.15 -9.15 -13.28
C PRO A 349 40.95 -8.26 -13.67
N GLY A 350 41.07 -7.53 -14.79
CA GLY A 350 40.01 -6.69 -15.36
C GLY A 350 40.17 -5.18 -15.11
N ASP A 351 39.32 -4.37 -15.76
CA ASP A 351 39.24 -2.92 -15.53
C ASP A 351 38.18 -2.57 -14.47
N TRP A 352 38.65 -2.03 -13.35
CA TRP A 352 37.84 -1.64 -12.21
C TRP A 352 37.52 -0.13 -12.16
N SER A 353 37.94 0.64 -13.17
CA SER A 353 37.79 2.10 -13.22
C SER A 353 36.33 2.57 -13.22
N HIS A 354 35.39 1.70 -13.57
CA HIS A 354 33.96 1.98 -13.48
C HIS A 354 33.50 2.30 -12.05
N ILE A 355 34.12 1.72 -11.01
CA ILE A 355 33.76 1.95 -9.60
C ILE A 355 33.89 3.43 -9.20
N ILE A 356 34.91 4.12 -9.71
CA ILE A 356 35.20 5.53 -9.44
C ILE A 356 34.52 6.50 -10.41
N LYS A 357 34.04 6.01 -11.56
CA LYS A 357 33.24 6.78 -12.53
C LYS A 357 31.75 6.78 -12.16
N GLN A 358 31.29 5.71 -11.52
CA GLN A 358 29.94 5.58 -10.98
C GLN A 358 29.77 6.40 -9.69
N VAL A 359 28.53 6.80 -9.41
CA VAL A 359 28.15 7.73 -8.35
C VAL A 359 27.05 7.16 -7.44
N GLY A 360 26.79 7.85 -6.33
CA GLY A 360 25.74 7.47 -5.39
C GLY A 360 26.04 6.15 -4.65
N MET A 361 24.97 5.50 -4.18
CA MET A 361 25.09 4.37 -3.24
C MET A 361 25.32 3.01 -3.89
N TYR A 362 25.11 2.84 -5.20
CA TYR A 362 25.13 1.52 -5.85
C TYR A 362 26.21 1.41 -6.92
N SER A 363 26.60 0.17 -7.18
CA SER A 363 27.54 -0.18 -8.25
C SER A 363 27.31 -1.65 -8.62
N PHE A 364 27.49 -1.98 -9.90
CA PHE A 364 27.73 -3.36 -10.29
C PHE A 364 29.22 -3.64 -10.23
N THR A 365 29.59 -4.75 -9.59
CA THR A 365 30.98 -5.22 -9.52
C THR A 365 31.43 -5.94 -10.79
N GLY A 366 30.51 -6.34 -11.68
CA GLY A 366 30.81 -7.23 -12.80
C GLY A 366 30.97 -8.71 -12.41
N LEU A 367 30.85 -9.05 -11.13
CA LEU A 367 30.89 -10.44 -10.67
C LEU A 367 29.67 -11.23 -11.15
N ASN A 368 29.91 -12.45 -11.61
CA ASN A 368 28.83 -13.38 -11.94
C ASN A 368 28.30 -14.10 -10.69
N LYS A 369 27.16 -14.79 -10.84
CA LYS A 369 26.49 -15.50 -9.74
C LYS A 369 27.37 -16.51 -9.01
N ASP A 370 28.25 -17.20 -9.72
CA ASP A 370 29.15 -18.21 -9.17
C ASP A 370 30.23 -17.56 -8.30
N GLN A 371 30.79 -16.43 -8.73
CA GLN A 371 31.70 -15.62 -7.92
C GLN A 371 31.00 -15.02 -6.71
N VAL A 372 29.78 -14.51 -6.85
CA VAL A 372 28.99 -14.01 -5.70
C VAL A 372 28.77 -15.13 -4.67
N HIS A 373 28.44 -16.34 -5.11
CA HIS A 373 28.31 -17.49 -4.21
C HIS A 373 29.64 -17.85 -3.52
N PHE A 374 30.77 -17.72 -4.22
CA PHE A 374 32.09 -17.88 -3.61
C PHE A 374 32.34 -16.85 -2.50
N LEU A 375 32.08 -15.57 -2.76
CA LEU A 375 32.18 -14.49 -1.77
C LEU A 375 31.30 -14.77 -0.54
N THR A 376 30.06 -15.25 -0.73
CA THR A 376 29.18 -15.58 0.39
C THR A 376 29.68 -16.80 1.18
N ARG A 377 30.19 -17.83 0.50
CA ARG A 377 30.59 -19.09 1.15
C ARG A 377 31.94 -19.00 1.86
N GLU A 378 32.94 -18.39 1.21
CA GLU A 378 34.32 -18.38 1.70
C GLU A 378 34.63 -17.11 2.52
N TYR A 379 34.02 -15.98 2.17
CA TYR A 379 34.29 -14.68 2.82
C TYR A 379 33.10 -14.16 3.64
N HIS A 380 31.96 -14.85 3.69
CA HIS A 380 30.77 -14.39 4.40
C HIS A 380 30.28 -13.00 3.93
N ILE A 381 30.45 -12.71 2.64
CA ILE A 381 30.05 -11.43 2.02
C ILE A 381 28.73 -11.64 1.26
N TYR A 382 27.70 -10.92 1.70
CA TYR A 382 26.34 -11.02 1.21
C TYR A 382 26.00 -9.84 0.31
N LEU A 383 25.82 -10.11 -0.98
CA LEU A 383 25.39 -9.12 -1.97
C LEU A 383 24.30 -9.70 -2.89
N SER A 384 23.83 -8.89 -3.85
CA SER A 384 22.85 -9.35 -4.83
C SER A 384 23.48 -10.36 -5.79
N SER A 385 22.72 -11.37 -6.23
CA SER A 385 23.23 -12.47 -7.08
C SER A 385 23.70 -12.03 -8.47
N ASP A 386 23.33 -10.83 -8.89
CA ASP A 386 23.73 -10.15 -10.12
C ASP A 386 24.99 -9.28 -9.95
N GLY A 387 25.68 -9.39 -8.80
CA GLY A 387 26.91 -8.63 -8.54
C GLY A 387 26.68 -7.19 -8.10
N ARG A 388 25.43 -6.75 -7.88
CA ARG A 388 25.13 -5.41 -7.38
C ARG A 388 25.50 -5.28 -5.89
N ILE A 389 26.23 -4.22 -5.57
CA ILE A 389 26.57 -3.83 -4.19
C ILE A 389 26.01 -2.45 -3.81
N ASN A 390 25.80 -2.26 -2.52
CA ASN A 390 25.62 -0.96 -1.88
C ASN A 390 26.95 -0.49 -1.29
N ILE A 391 27.57 0.48 -1.95
CA ILE A 391 28.80 1.16 -1.51
C ILE A 391 28.61 1.82 -0.14
N GLY A 392 27.42 2.37 0.14
CA GLY A 392 27.11 2.98 1.43
C GLY A 392 27.12 2.00 2.60
N GLY A 393 27.03 0.70 2.34
CA GLY A 393 27.16 -0.36 3.35
C GLY A 393 28.60 -0.78 3.64
N LEU A 394 29.56 -0.39 2.80
CA LEU A 394 30.97 -0.76 2.92
C LEU A 394 31.70 0.28 3.80
N SER A 395 32.41 -0.20 4.84
CA SER A 395 33.29 0.64 5.66
C SER A 395 34.69 0.69 5.04
N SER A 396 35.42 1.77 5.30
CA SER A 396 36.80 1.94 4.82
C SER A 396 37.69 0.80 5.30
N LYS A 397 37.46 0.31 6.53
CA LYS A 397 38.17 -0.83 7.13
C LYS A 397 37.86 -2.17 6.45
N ALA A 398 36.68 -2.33 5.88
CA ALA A 398 36.25 -3.55 5.20
C ALA A 398 36.67 -3.61 3.73
N VAL A 399 37.12 -2.49 3.15
CA VAL A 399 37.53 -2.41 1.75
C VAL A 399 38.63 -3.43 1.40
N PRO A 400 39.75 -3.55 2.16
CA PRO A 400 40.79 -4.52 1.82
C PRO A 400 40.25 -5.96 1.81
N TYR A 401 39.44 -6.32 2.80
CA TYR A 401 38.84 -7.65 2.91
C TYR A 401 37.88 -7.96 1.74
N PHE A 402 37.10 -6.97 1.31
CA PHE A 402 36.24 -7.14 0.13
C PHE A 402 37.06 -7.23 -1.17
N ALA A 403 38.15 -6.47 -1.29
CA ALA A 403 39.06 -6.56 -2.43
C ALA A 403 39.78 -7.92 -2.48
N ASP A 404 40.20 -8.48 -1.34
CA ASP A 404 40.71 -9.86 -1.23
C ASP A 404 39.69 -10.86 -1.75
N ALA A 405 38.44 -10.76 -1.27
CA ALA A 405 37.37 -11.67 -1.68
C ALA A 405 37.09 -11.62 -3.19
N ILE A 406 37.18 -10.45 -3.81
CA ILE A 406 37.05 -10.28 -5.26
C ILE A 406 38.26 -10.88 -5.99
N HIS A 407 39.47 -10.60 -5.51
CA HIS A 407 40.71 -11.08 -6.12
C HIS A 407 40.79 -12.61 -6.15
N ASP A 408 40.40 -13.25 -5.04
CA ASP A 408 40.44 -14.69 -4.87
C ASP A 408 39.26 -15.41 -5.56
N ALA A 409 38.26 -14.66 -6.03
CA ALA A 409 37.11 -15.24 -6.69
C ALA A 409 37.52 -15.90 -8.02
N PRO A 410 37.28 -17.22 -8.19
CA PRO A 410 37.81 -17.95 -9.32
C PRO A 410 37.26 -17.42 -10.65
N SER A 411 38.14 -17.38 -11.65
CA SER A 411 37.73 -17.18 -13.04
C SER A 411 36.79 -18.32 -13.46
N SER A 412 35.78 -18.01 -14.27
CA SER A 412 34.78 -18.99 -14.73
C SER A 412 35.47 -20.25 -15.29
N GLY A 413 35.32 -21.39 -14.60
CA GLY A 413 35.88 -22.69 -15.00
C GLY A 413 36.95 -23.29 -14.07
N GLN A 414 37.50 -22.54 -13.12
CA GLN A 414 38.50 -23.05 -12.16
C GLN A 414 37.94 -23.16 -10.73
N TRP A 415 37.12 -24.17 -10.47
CA TRP A 415 36.57 -24.41 -9.13
C TRP A 415 37.37 -25.51 -8.40
N PRO A 416 37.87 -25.28 -7.18
CA PRO A 416 38.51 -26.33 -6.40
C PRO A 416 37.52 -27.47 -6.07
N ARG A 417 37.99 -28.72 -6.14
CA ARG A 417 37.17 -29.92 -5.85
C ARG A 417 36.77 -29.95 -4.37
N ARG A 418 35.51 -30.29 -4.08
CA ARG A 418 34.97 -30.40 -2.70
C ARG A 418 35.80 -31.34 -1.83
N ASP A 419 36.32 -30.84 -0.69
CA ASP A 419 36.85 -31.67 0.40
C ASP A 419 35.70 -32.13 1.32
N SER A 420 35.76 -33.37 1.83
CA SER A 420 34.64 -34.14 2.41
C SER A 420 34.37 -33.88 3.90
N ARG A 421 34.72 -32.71 4.44
CA ARG A 421 34.66 -32.39 5.88
C ARG A 421 33.57 -31.40 6.31
N TRP A 422 32.61 -31.06 5.45
CA TRP A 422 31.67 -29.95 5.70
C TRP A 422 30.21 -30.39 5.87
N PRO A 423 29.46 -29.81 6.84
CA PRO A 423 28.04 -30.09 7.00
C PRO A 423 27.23 -29.57 5.80
N PRO A 424 26.15 -30.26 5.40
CA PRO A 424 25.35 -29.86 4.24
C PRO A 424 24.60 -28.55 4.52
N VAL A 425 24.75 -27.58 3.61
CA VAL A 425 23.90 -26.37 3.56
C VAL A 425 22.48 -26.80 3.16
N ALA A 426 21.48 -26.32 3.90
CA ALA A 426 20.07 -26.49 3.55
C ALA A 426 19.80 -25.88 2.17
N GLY A 427 19.74 -26.73 1.15
CA GLY A 427 19.71 -26.35 -0.27
C GLY A 427 20.35 -27.40 -1.18
N ASP A 428 21.18 -28.31 -0.65
CA ASP A 428 21.91 -29.30 -1.45
C ASP A 428 21.22 -30.67 -1.59
N GLY A 429 19.88 -30.70 -1.48
CA GLY A 429 19.04 -31.88 -1.75
C GLY A 429 18.91 -32.24 -3.25
N LEU A 430 19.58 -31.52 -4.14
CA LEU A 430 19.42 -31.66 -5.61
C LEU A 430 20.60 -32.34 -6.33
N ARG A 431 21.67 -32.73 -5.62
CA ARG A 431 22.83 -33.40 -6.25
C ARG A 431 22.86 -34.94 -6.12
N ARG A 432 22.03 -35.55 -5.27
CA ARG A 432 21.87 -37.03 -5.21
C ARG A 432 20.72 -37.60 -6.07
N VAL A 433 20.10 -36.78 -6.91
CA VAL A 433 19.01 -37.22 -7.81
C VAL A 433 19.38 -37.09 -9.30
N ARG A 434 20.58 -36.62 -9.65
CA ARG A 434 20.99 -36.49 -11.07
C ARG A 434 21.33 -37.83 -11.75
N GLY A 435 21.64 -38.89 -10.99
CA GLY A 435 21.86 -40.24 -11.53
C GLY A 435 20.56 -41.02 -11.76
N THR A 436 19.53 -40.78 -10.95
CA THR A 436 18.24 -41.48 -11.01
C THR A 436 17.26 -40.82 -11.98
N TRP A 437 17.32 -39.49 -12.19
CA TRP A 437 16.46 -38.82 -13.18
C TRP A 437 16.84 -39.14 -14.63
N ARG A 438 18.12 -39.23 -15.02
CA ARG A 438 18.50 -39.60 -16.41
C ARG A 438 18.24 -41.07 -16.76
N GLN A 439 18.11 -41.94 -15.76
CA GLN A 439 17.64 -43.32 -15.95
C GLN A 439 16.11 -43.42 -15.88
N ALA A 440 15.45 -42.63 -15.02
CA ALA A 440 14.00 -42.53 -14.96
C ALA A 440 13.42 -41.89 -16.22
N GLU A 441 14.04 -40.84 -16.76
CA GLU A 441 13.65 -40.14 -17.99
C GLU A 441 13.88 -41.02 -19.24
N ARG A 442 14.95 -41.84 -19.26
CA ARG A 442 15.13 -42.88 -20.30
C ARG A 442 14.13 -44.04 -20.15
N ARG A 443 13.74 -44.41 -18.92
CA ARG A 443 12.65 -45.39 -18.67
C ARG A 443 11.27 -44.81 -18.98
N TRP A 444 11.06 -43.50 -18.80
CA TRP A 444 9.82 -42.79 -19.02
C TRP A 444 9.61 -42.47 -20.50
N GLN A 445 10.64 -42.05 -21.23
CA GLN A 445 10.60 -41.93 -22.69
C GLN A 445 10.40 -43.29 -23.38
N ARG A 446 10.99 -44.39 -22.88
CA ARG A 446 10.73 -45.73 -23.44
C ARG A 446 9.34 -46.30 -23.10
N ARG A 447 8.71 -45.89 -22.00
CA ARG A 447 7.34 -46.32 -21.62
C ARG A 447 6.25 -45.43 -22.22
N GLY A 448 6.49 -44.13 -22.35
CA GLY A 448 5.57 -43.16 -22.97
C GLY A 448 5.38 -43.40 -24.48
N TRP A 449 6.46 -43.73 -25.20
CA TRP A 449 6.37 -44.05 -26.63
C TRP A 449 5.67 -45.38 -26.91
N ARG A 450 5.81 -46.39 -26.03
CA ARG A 450 5.07 -47.67 -26.15
C ARG A 450 3.58 -47.51 -25.83
N ALA A 451 3.21 -46.70 -24.83
CA ALA A 451 1.80 -46.42 -24.52
C ALA A 451 1.11 -45.57 -25.61
N ALA A 452 1.84 -44.64 -26.23
CA ALA A 452 1.34 -43.86 -27.37
C ALA A 452 1.19 -44.71 -28.64
N LEU A 453 2.12 -45.64 -28.90
CA LEU A 453 2.03 -46.57 -30.03
C LEU A 453 0.93 -47.62 -29.84
N VAL A 454 0.68 -48.10 -28.62
CA VAL A 454 -0.47 -49.00 -28.33
C VAL A 454 -1.80 -48.26 -28.50
N LYS A 455 -1.92 -47.02 -28.02
CA LYS A 455 -3.14 -46.21 -28.24
C LYS A 455 -3.35 -45.78 -29.70
N LEU A 456 -2.29 -45.56 -30.47
CA LEU A 456 -2.36 -45.32 -31.91
C LEU A 456 -2.69 -46.59 -32.70
N LYS A 457 -2.32 -47.78 -32.20
CA LYS A 457 -2.71 -49.06 -32.80
C LYS A 457 -4.16 -49.41 -32.48
N GLU A 458 -4.60 -49.22 -31.23
CA GLU A 458 -6.00 -49.39 -30.78
C GLU A 458 -6.96 -48.37 -31.44
N ALA A 459 -6.51 -47.14 -31.72
CA ALA A 459 -7.28 -46.15 -32.47
C ALA A 459 -7.34 -46.44 -33.98
N ARG A 460 -6.36 -47.18 -34.52
CA ARG A 460 -6.31 -47.59 -35.94
C ARG A 460 -7.07 -48.89 -36.20
N GLU A 461 -7.21 -49.75 -35.19
CA GLU A 461 -8.07 -50.94 -35.22
C GLU A 461 -9.55 -50.62 -34.92
N LYS A 462 -9.85 -49.52 -34.19
CA LYS A 462 -11.24 -49.04 -33.98
C LYS A 462 -11.85 -48.23 -35.13
N VAL A 463 -11.06 -47.87 -36.15
CA VAL A 463 -11.53 -47.16 -37.34
C VAL A 463 -11.78 -48.13 -38.52
N SER A 464 -11.43 -49.41 -38.39
CA SER A 464 -11.71 -50.46 -39.40
C SER A 464 -12.95 -51.32 -39.13
N GLU A 465 -13.74 -51.02 -38.11
CA GLU A 465 -14.95 -51.81 -37.75
C GLU A 465 -16.26 -51.02 -37.82
N ASN A 466 -16.39 -50.06 -38.75
CA ASN A 466 -17.71 -49.57 -39.14
C ASN A 466 -17.72 -49.07 -40.60
N SER A 467 -17.63 -50.02 -41.52
CA SER A 467 -18.13 -49.84 -42.89
C SER A 467 -18.69 -51.16 -43.39
N SER A 468 -20.00 -51.34 -43.31
CA SER A 468 -20.69 -52.19 -44.28
C SER A 468 -22.07 -51.63 -44.61
N PHE A 469 -22.32 -51.62 -45.92
CA PHE A 469 -23.59 -51.47 -46.63
C PHE A 469 -24.06 -50.07 -47.11
N LYS A 470 -23.77 -49.92 -48.41
CA LYS A 470 -24.64 -49.53 -49.54
C LYS A 470 -24.80 -48.04 -49.87
N ARG A 471 -24.16 -47.69 -50.99
CA ARG A 471 -24.66 -46.73 -51.98
C ARG A 471 -25.23 -47.49 -53.17
N THR A 472 -26.39 -47.07 -53.64
CA THR A 472 -26.82 -47.21 -55.03
C THR A 472 -27.22 -45.83 -55.51
N GLU A 473 -26.62 -45.43 -56.64
CA GLU A 473 -27.14 -44.59 -57.73
C GLU A 473 -27.79 -43.22 -57.39
N GLN A 474 -27.69 -42.14 -58.17
CA GLN A 474 -27.31 -41.90 -59.55
C GLN A 474 -27.17 -40.36 -59.72
N ALA A 475 -26.37 -39.92 -60.71
CA ALA A 475 -26.59 -38.75 -61.60
C ALA A 475 -26.92 -37.35 -61.00
N LYS A 476 -26.44 -36.20 -61.50
CA LYS A 476 -25.79 -35.76 -62.75
C LYS A 476 -25.38 -34.29 -62.57
N MET A 477 -24.32 -33.91 -63.28
CA MET A 477 -24.06 -32.61 -63.94
C MET A 477 -23.91 -31.29 -63.11
N ARG A 478 -22.71 -30.72 -63.25
CA ARG A 478 -22.34 -29.27 -63.22
C ARG A 478 -23.00 -28.51 -64.42
N PRO A 479 -22.81 -27.20 -64.70
CA PRO A 479 -21.88 -26.19 -64.12
C PRO A 479 -22.51 -24.77 -63.91
N GLU A 480 -21.94 -23.87 -63.10
CA GLU A 480 -21.08 -22.70 -63.44
C GLU A 480 -21.75 -21.31 -63.28
N PHE A 481 -20.94 -20.38 -62.73
CA PHE A 481 -20.82 -18.92 -62.96
C PHE A 481 -21.82 -17.85 -62.44
N THR A 482 -21.16 -16.78 -61.93
CA THR A 482 -21.48 -15.32 -61.92
C THR A 482 -22.49 -14.70 -60.93
N SER A 483 -21.99 -13.68 -60.21
CA SER A 483 -22.70 -12.50 -59.64
C SER A 483 -23.34 -11.63 -60.75
N PRO A 484 -24.37 -10.73 -60.54
CA PRO A 484 -24.35 -9.65 -59.53
C PRO A 484 -25.71 -9.07 -59.02
N SER A 485 -25.61 -8.13 -58.06
CA SER A 485 -26.40 -6.90 -57.80
C SER A 485 -27.94 -6.81 -57.81
N SER A 486 -28.41 -6.03 -56.80
CA SER A 486 -29.47 -4.99 -56.80
C SER A 486 -30.95 -5.29 -56.47
N SER A 487 -31.36 -4.72 -55.32
CA SER A 487 -32.47 -3.76 -55.11
C SER A 487 -33.95 -4.19 -54.98
N SER A 488 -34.63 -3.39 -54.13
CA SER A 488 -36.08 -3.13 -53.99
C SER A 488 -36.90 -4.19 -53.23
N SER A 489 -37.46 -3.92 -52.04
CA SER A 489 -38.54 -3.02 -51.60
C SER A 489 -39.87 -3.77 -51.45
N SER A 490 -40.43 -3.81 -50.24
CA SER A 490 -41.87 -3.58 -50.01
C SER A 490 -42.21 -3.58 -48.52
N SER A 491 -42.81 -2.48 -48.09
CA SER A 491 -43.48 -2.25 -46.82
C SER A 491 -44.93 -2.76 -46.83
N ALA A 492 -45.54 -2.75 -45.64
CA ALA A 492 -46.97 -2.88 -45.30
C ALA A 492 -47.40 -4.31 -44.90
N ASP A 493 -48.14 -4.55 -43.81
CA ASP A 493 -48.79 -3.62 -42.90
C ASP A 493 -49.17 -4.31 -41.58
N ARG A 494 -48.94 -3.57 -40.49
CA ARG A 494 -49.89 -3.30 -39.40
C ARG A 494 -50.82 -4.43 -38.96
N ARG A 495 -50.58 -4.93 -37.74
CA ARG A 495 -51.37 -4.59 -36.52
C ARG A 495 -50.96 -5.52 -35.36
N LEU A 496 -50.19 -5.00 -34.40
CA LEU A 496 -50.46 -5.25 -32.97
C LEU A 496 -49.73 -4.19 -32.10
N ASN A 497 -50.23 -2.97 -32.14
CA ASN A 497 -49.95 -1.95 -31.12
C ASN A 497 -50.72 -2.32 -29.84
N ALA A 498 -50.20 -3.24 -29.03
CA ALA A 498 -50.72 -3.48 -27.68
C ALA A 498 -49.77 -4.31 -26.78
N LEU A 499 -48.43 -4.27 -26.92
CA LEU A 499 -47.58 -5.02 -25.98
C LEU A 499 -46.09 -4.63 -25.91
N VAL A 500 -45.72 -3.34 -25.93
CA VAL A 500 -44.34 -2.94 -25.51
C VAL A 500 -44.37 -1.55 -24.85
N ARG A 501 -44.81 -1.48 -23.58
CA ARG A 501 -44.60 -0.31 -22.70
C ARG A 501 -43.82 -0.66 -21.42
N HIS A 502 -42.97 -1.68 -21.44
CA HIS A 502 -42.23 -2.07 -20.22
C HIS A 502 -40.76 -2.50 -20.40
N LEU A 503 -40.10 -2.16 -21.51
CA LEU A 503 -38.64 -2.33 -21.63
C LEU A 503 -38.04 -1.27 -22.58
N ALA A 504 -37.74 -0.08 -22.06
CA ALA A 504 -36.93 0.92 -22.76
C ALA A 504 -36.31 1.93 -21.76
N THR A 505 -35.21 1.54 -21.11
CA THR A 505 -34.19 2.48 -20.58
C THR A 505 -32.85 1.75 -20.42
N ALA A 506 -32.25 1.37 -21.55
CA ALA A 506 -30.80 1.13 -21.62
C ALA A 506 -30.33 1.21 -23.08
N SER A 507 -29.22 1.92 -23.27
CA SER A 507 -28.42 2.02 -24.49
C SER A 507 -29.01 2.86 -25.63
N MET A 508 -28.47 4.07 -25.79
CA MET A 508 -28.12 4.69 -27.07
C MET A 508 -27.34 5.98 -26.76
N LEU A 509 -26.02 5.87 -26.58
CA LEU A 509 -25.11 6.98 -26.86
C LEU A 509 -24.65 6.79 -28.31
N SER A 510 -25.15 7.68 -29.15
CA SER A 510 -24.79 7.86 -30.56
C SER A 510 -23.28 7.99 -30.73
N GLN A 511 -22.68 7.07 -31.47
CA GLN A 511 -21.33 7.20 -32.01
C GLN A 511 -21.36 8.20 -33.17
N THR A 512 -20.84 9.41 -32.95
CA THR A 512 -20.26 10.21 -34.03
C THR A 512 -18.78 9.87 -34.12
N ALA A 513 -18.46 8.97 -35.06
CA ALA A 513 -17.08 8.68 -35.43
C ALA A 513 -16.50 9.89 -36.20
N VAL A 514 -15.71 10.71 -35.50
CA VAL A 514 -14.82 11.69 -36.15
C VAL A 514 -13.49 10.98 -36.39
N ALA A 515 -13.17 10.75 -37.66
CA ALA A 515 -11.88 10.24 -38.08
C ALA A 515 -10.80 11.29 -37.77
N PHE A 516 -9.93 11.01 -36.80
CA PHE A 516 -8.74 11.83 -36.55
C PHE A 516 -7.62 11.44 -37.52
N SER A 517 -7.26 12.37 -38.40
CA SER A 517 -6.06 12.30 -39.22
C SER A 517 -4.82 12.60 -38.35
N PRO A 518 -3.73 11.81 -38.40
CA PRO A 518 -2.64 11.94 -37.44
C PRO A 518 -1.48 12.77 -38.03
N THR A 519 -1.65 14.07 -38.26
CA THR A 519 -0.51 14.97 -38.56
C THR A 519 -0.89 16.43 -38.31
N SER A 520 -0.84 16.89 -37.05
CA SER A 520 -0.61 18.30 -36.69
C SER A 520 -0.39 18.46 -35.17
N GLY A 521 0.73 19.08 -34.81
CA GLY A 521 1.29 19.40 -33.47
C GLY A 521 0.44 19.26 -32.20
N PHE A 522 0.94 18.43 -31.26
CA PHE A 522 0.64 18.49 -29.83
C PHE A 522 1.30 19.72 -29.15
N HIS A 523 1.04 20.92 -29.65
CA HIS A 523 1.49 22.17 -29.01
C HIS A 523 0.29 22.98 -28.54
N GLY A 524 -0.17 22.73 -27.32
CA GLY A 524 -1.15 23.59 -26.64
C GLY A 524 -1.69 23.05 -25.32
N ASP A 525 -2.27 21.84 -25.35
CA ASP A 525 -3.10 21.35 -24.24
C ASP A 525 -2.37 20.42 -23.26
N SER A 526 -2.85 20.42 -22.01
CA SER A 526 -2.37 19.55 -20.93
C SER A 526 -2.64 18.07 -21.22
N VAL A 527 -1.70 17.19 -20.87
CA VAL A 527 -1.89 15.73 -20.90
C VAL A 527 -2.92 15.23 -19.87
N PHE A 528 -3.34 16.11 -18.95
CA PHE A 528 -4.38 15.86 -17.94
C PHE A 528 -5.61 16.75 -18.15
N SER A 529 -5.80 17.31 -19.35
CA SER A 529 -6.94 18.17 -19.67
C SER A 529 -8.30 17.50 -19.40
N HIS A 530 -8.40 16.19 -19.67
CA HIS A 530 -9.59 15.35 -19.45
C HIS A 530 -9.87 14.98 -17.99
N VAL A 531 -8.93 15.22 -17.07
CA VAL A 531 -9.11 14.92 -15.64
C VAL A 531 -10.15 15.86 -15.06
N VAL A 532 -11.26 15.33 -14.54
CA VAL A 532 -12.34 16.11 -13.92
C VAL A 532 -12.12 16.31 -12.42
N ARG A 533 -12.74 17.35 -11.85
CA ARG A 533 -12.73 17.57 -10.39
C ARG A 533 -13.51 16.45 -9.70
N ALA A 534 -12.90 15.83 -8.69
CA ALA A 534 -13.54 14.83 -7.86
C ALA A 534 -14.57 15.45 -6.90
N PRO A 535 -15.65 14.72 -6.54
CA PRO A 535 -16.53 15.13 -5.46
C PRO A 535 -15.79 15.17 -4.12
N GLU A 536 -16.24 16.03 -3.21
CA GLU A 536 -15.66 16.14 -1.87
C GLU A 536 -15.98 14.90 -1.01
N ASP A 537 -15.07 14.54 -0.09
CA ASP A 537 -15.34 13.48 0.88
C ASP A 537 -16.39 13.98 1.89
N PRO A 538 -17.53 13.29 2.07
CA PRO A 538 -18.62 13.77 2.90
C PRO A 538 -18.24 14.02 4.36
N ILE A 539 -17.23 13.34 4.90
CA ILE A 539 -16.78 13.53 6.29
C ILE A 539 -15.76 14.67 6.37
N LEU A 540 -14.82 14.74 5.42
CA LEU A 540 -13.77 15.77 5.48
C LEU A 540 -14.26 17.14 5.00
N GLY A 541 -15.24 17.19 4.10
CA GLY A 541 -15.89 18.44 3.69
C GLY A 541 -16.51 19.18 4.88
N VAL A 542 -17.08 18.44 5.83
CA VAL A 542 -17.63 18.98 7.10
C VAL A 542 -16.56 19.72 7.89
N THR A 543 -15.36 19.15 8.03
CA THR A 543 -14.24 19.82 8.72
C THR A 543 -13.74 21.05 7.98
N VAL A 544 -13.70 21.00 6.64
CA VAL A 544 -13.31 22.17 5.83
C VAL A 544 -14.29 23.32 6.05
N ALA A 545 -15.59 23.04 6.05
CA ALA A 545 -16.62 24.05 6.29
C ALA A 545 -16.53 24.60 7.73
N TYR A 546 -16.43 23.72 8.73
CA TYR A 546 -16.24 24.10 10.14
C TYR A 546 -15.02 25.00 10.36
N ASN A 547 -13.89 24.71 9.71
CA ASN A 547 -12.67 25.51 9.87
C ASN A 547 -12.81 26.92 9.28
N LYS A 548 -13.66 27.11 8.27
CA LYS A 548 -13.93 28.41 7.63
C LYS A 548 -14.91 29.29 8.42
N ASP A 549 -15.73 28.68 9.26
CA ASP A 549 -16.72 29.42 10.06
C ASP A 549 -16.03 30.19 11.21
N PRO A 550 -16.18 31.52 11.32
CA PRO A 550 -15.60 32.29 12.40
C PRO A 550 -16.42 32.24 13.71
N SER A 551 -17.61 31.63 13.70
CA SER A 551 -18.52 31.64 14.85
C SER A 551 -17.88 31.03 16.10
N PRO A 552 -18.03 31.66 17.29
CA PRO A 552 -17.47 31.14 18.54
C PRO A 552 -18.26 29.96 19.11
N VAL A 553 -19.47 29.69 18.59
CA VAL A 553 -20.35 28.59 19.05
C VAL A 553 -20.35 27.39 18.10
N LYS A 554 -19.48 27.41 17.07
CA LYS A 554 -19.41 26.33 16.09
C LYS A 554 -19.02 25.00 16.71
N LEU A 555 -19.56 23.92 16.18
CA LEU A 555 -19.33 22.56 16.67
C LEU A 555 -19.10 21.59 15.51
N ASN A 556 -18.03 20.79 15.57
CA ASN A 556 -17.75 19.74 14.58
C ASN A 556 -18.07 18.36 15.15
N LEU A 557 -19.08 17.70 14.57
CA LEU A 557 -19.51 16.35 14.92
C LEU A 557 -19.31 15.34 13.78
N GLY A 558 -18.66 15.73 12.67
CA GLY A 558 -18.44 14.83 11.53
C GLY A 558 -17.29 13.85 11.73
N VAL A 559 -16.19 14.33 12.34
CA VAL A 559 -14.95 13.55 12.51
C VAL A 559 -15.03 12.67 13.76
N GLY A 560 -14.68 11.40 13.58
CA GLY A 560 -14.54 10.45 14.67
C GLY A 560 -13.24 10.57 15.43
N ALA A 561 -12.90 11.72 15.99
CA ALA A 561 -11.73 11.89 16.85
C ALA A 561 -12.20 12.23 18.26
N TYR A 562 -11.55 11.64 19.27
CA TYR A 562 -11.82 11.96 20.66
C TYR A 562 -11.28 13.35 21.00
N ARG A 563 -12.10 14.15 21.67
CA ARG A 563 -11.75 15.51 22.09
C ARG A 563 -11.84 15.67 23.61
N THR A 564 -11.05 16.57 24.17
CA THR A 564 -11.14 16.98 25.58
C THR A 564 -12.43 17.80 25.85
N GLU A 565 -12.67 18.24 27.08
CA GLU A 565 -13.79 19.16 27.38
C GLU A 565 -13.65 20.50 26.65
N GLU A 566 -12.41 20.91 26.37
CA GLU A 566 -12.04 22.13 25.62
C GLU A 566 -12.08 21.92 24.10
N GLY A 567 -12.49 20.73 23.62
CA GLY A 567 -12.56 20.44 22.18
C GLY A 567 -11.20 20.17 21.52
N LYS A 568 -10.12 19.99 22.31
CA LYS A 568 -8.76 19.73 21.80
C LYS A 568 -8.52 18.24 21.55
N PRO A 569 -7.63 17.85 20.62
CA PRO A 569 -7.18 16.46 20.51
C PRO A 569 -6.57 15.98 21.84
N LEU A 570 -6.88 14.74 22.24
CA LEU A 570 -6.25 14.09 23.39
C LEU A 570 -5.11 13.18 22.94
N VAL A 571 -3.96 13.30 23.58
CA VAL A 571 -2.90 12.30 23.53
C VAL A 571 -2.72 11.75 24.95
N LEU A 572 -2.73 10.43 25.06
CA LEU A 572 -2.67 9.71 26.32
C LEU A 572 -1.32 9.89 27.03
N ASN A 573 -1.31 9.95 28.37
CA ASN A 573 -0.07 10.14 29.12
C ASN A 573 0.86 8.93 28.94
N VAL A 574 0.30 7.73 28.90
CA VAL A 574 1.07 6.50 28.64
C VAL A 574 1.73 6.51 27.27
N VAL A 575 1.11 7.15 26.27
CA VAL A 575 1.68 7.32 24.92
C VAL A 575 2.85 8.30 24.96
N ARG A 576 2.72 9.42 25.68
CA ARG A 576 3.82 10.39 25.86
C ARG A 576 5.01 9.75 26.56
N LYS A 577 4.75 8.98 27.61
CA LYS A 577 5.76 8.23 28.37
C LYS A 577 6.46 7.20 27.47
N ALA A 578 5.71 6.42 26.69
CA ALA A 578 6.26 5.47 25.74
C ALA A 578 7.14 6.17 24.69
N GLU A 579 6.68 7.29 24.14
CA GLU A 579 7.44 8.08 23.17
C GLU A 579 8.74 8.65 23.77
N GLN A 580 8.71 9.16 24.99
CA GLN A 580 9.92 9.62 25.69
C GLN A 580 10.92 8.49 25.95
N MET A 581 10.45 7.32 26.42
CA MET A 581 11.32 6.14 26.62
C MET A 581 12.00 5.74 25.32
N LEU A 582 11.21 5.71 24.25
CA LEU A 582 11.63 5.37 22.91
C LEU A 582 12.64 6.35 22.31
N LEU A 583 12.60 7.63 22.69
CA LEU A 583 13.53 8.65 22.20
C LEU A 583 14.80 8.75 23.05
N ASN A 584 14.71 8.40 24.32
CA ASN A 584 15.86 8.30 25.22
C ASN A 584 16.70 7.02 25.00
N ASP A 585 16.18 6.03 24.29
CA ASP A 585 16.91 4.80 23.94
C ASP A 585 17.94 5.03 22.82
N LYS A 586 19.19 5.25 23.22
CA LYS A 586 20.34 5.46 22.32
C LYS A 586 20.67 4.25 21.45
N SER A 587 20.13 3.07 21.73
CA SER A 587 20.36 1.86 20.93
C SER A 587 19.49 1.82 19.68
N ARG A 588 18.41 2.61 19.63
CA ARG A 588 17.49 2.63 18.49
C ARG A 588 18.15 3.24 17.25
N VAL A 589 17.87 2.60 16.13
CA VAL A 589 18.27 3.05 14.81
C VAL A 589 17.04 3.17 13.91
N LYS A 590 17.16 4.02 12.90
CA LYS A 590 16.11 4.25 11.89
C LYS A 590 16.25 3.31 10.70
N GLU A 591 16.65 2.05 10.90
CA GLU A 591 16.83 1.07 9.82
C GLU A 591 15.49 0.53 9.28
N TYR A 592 15.48 -0.06 8.08
CA TYR A 592 14.29 -0.68 7.51
C TYR A 592 13.77 -1.84 8.34
N LEU A 593 12.45 -1.89 8.51
CA LEU A 593 11.78 -3.05 9.09
C LEU A 593 11.68 -4.21 8.08
N PRO A 594 11.52 -5.45 8.56
CA PRO A 594 10.97 -6.53 7.75
C PRO A 594 9.63 -6.13 7.10
N ILE A 595 9.27 -6.76 5.99
CA ILE A 595 8.02 -6.47 5.28
C ILE A 595 6.80 -6.63 6.20
N VAL A 596 6.83 -7.63 7.08
CA VAL A 596 5.76 -7.91 8.04
C VAL A 596 5.71 -6.92 9.22
N GLY A 597 6.69 -6.02 9.35
CA GLY A 597 6.82 -5.08 10.45
C GLY A 597 7.57 -5.62 11.67
N ILE A 598 7.32 -5.02 12.83
CA ILE A 598 7.96 -5.36 14.10
C ILE A 598 7.36 -6.67 14.64
N ALA A 599 8.19 -7.70 14.83
CA ALA A 599 7.73 -9.02 15.29
C ALA A 599 7.04 -8.96 16.68
N GLU A 600 7.58 -8.16 17.60
CA GLU A 600 7.00 -7.95 18.93
C GLU A 600 5.63 -7.28 18.85
N PHE A 601 5.47 -6.23 18.03
CA PHE A 601 4.18 -5.60 17.76
C PHE A 601 3.16 -6.61 17.22
N ASN A 602 3.53 -7.39 16.19
CA ASN A 602 2.62 -8.37 15.60
C ASN A 602 2.13 -9.41 16.63
N LYS A 603 3.05 -9.93 17.45
CA LYS A 603 2.71 -10.88 18.53
C LYS A 603 1.76 -10.25 19.56
N LEU A 604 2.04 -9.03 19.99
CA LEU A 604 1.24 -8.32 20.99
C LEU A 604 -0.14 -7.92 20.45
N SER A 605 -0.24 -7.50 19.18
CA SER A 605 -1.52 -7.22 18.52
C SER A 605 -2.40 -8.46 18.43
N ALA A 606 -1.82 -9.61 18.03
CA ALA A 606 -2.53 -10.89 18.02
C ALA A 606 -3.01 -11.29 19.42
N LYS A 607 -2.14 -11.18 20.43
CA LYS A 607 -2.50 -11.44 21.84
C LYS A 607 -3.66 -10.55 22.32
N LEU A 608 -3.63 -9.26 21.98
CA LEU A 608 -4.66 -8.30 22.38
C LEU A 608 -6.05 -8.66 21.83
N ILE A 609 -6.13 -9.07 20.56
CA ILE A 609 -7.42 -9.33 19.92
C ILE A 609 -7.97 -10.72 20.22
N PHE A 610 -7.11 -11.75 20.18
CA PHE A 610 -7.56 -13.13 20.35
C PHE A 610 -7.56 -13.59 21.82
N GLY A 611 -6.91 -12.85 22.71
CA GLY A 611 -6.65 -13.26 24.09
C GLY A 611 -5.40 -14.13 24.22
N ALA A 612 -4.75 -14.10 25.38
CA ALA A 612 -3.50 -14.82 25.63
C ALA A 612 -3.64 -16.35 25.51
N ASP A 613 -4.80 -16.88 25.87
CA ASP A 613 -5.09 -18.32 25.89
C ASP A 613 -5.67 -18.87 24.58
N SER A 614 -5.73 -18.02 23.54
CA SER A 614 -6.29 -18.36 22.23
C SER A 614 -5.69 -19.67 21.68
N PRO A 615 -6.53 -20.68 21.37
CA PRO A 615 -6.06 -21.91 20.73
C PRO A 615 -5.32 -21.64 19.42
N ALA A 616 -5.80 -20.68 18.62
CA ALA A 616 -5.16 -20.33 17.34
C ALA A 616 -3.73 -19.81 17.50
N ILE A 617 -3.44 -19.08 18.58
CA ILE A 617 -2.07 -18.63 18.88
C ILE A 617 -1.23 -19.82 19.33
N ARG A 618 -1.72 -20.63 20.28
CA ARG A 618 -0.99 -21.82 20.80
C ARG A 618 -0.65 -22.83 19.71
N GLU A 619 -1.53 -22.98 18.72
CA GLU A 619 -1.39 -23.89 17.59
C GLU A 619 -0.63 -23.26 16.39
N ASN A 620 -0.09 -22.04 16.55
CA ASN A 620 0.62 -21.30 15.49
C ASN A 620 -0.19 -21.10 14.20
N ARG A 621 -1.51 -20.97 14.32
CA ARG A 621 -2.44 -20.80 13.20
C ARG A 621 -2.66 -19.34 12.80
N VAL A 622 -2.05 -18.39 13.51
CA VAL A 622 -2.21 -16.96 13.26
C VAL A 622 -0.96 -16.42 12.59
N THR A 623 -1.13 -15.74 11.46
CA THR A 623 -0.11 -14.83 10.91
C THR A 623 -0.58 -13.39 11.10
N THR A 624 0.32 -12.51 11.57
CA THR A 624 0.03 -11.10 11.78
C THR A 624 1.07 -10.24 11.08
N VAL A 625 0.61 -9.22 10.35
CA VAL A 625 1.44 -8.23 9.67
C VAL A 625 1.05 -6.82 10.08
N GLN A 626 2.04 -5.97 10.34
CA GLN A 626 1.84 -4.56 10.62
C GLN A 626 1.40 -3.80 9.35
N CYS A 627 0.39 -2.95 9.49
CA CYS A 627 -0.27 -2.24 8.40
C CYS A 627 -0.47 -0.74 8.71
N LEU A 628 -0.86 0.02 7.68
CA LEU A 628 -1.12 1.46 7.75
C LEU A 628 -2.50 1.77 8.34
N SER A 629 -2.66 1.55 9.66
CA SER A 629 -3.94 1.64 10.39
C SER A 629 -4.98 0.63 9.88
N GLY A 630 -6.23 0.75 10.33
CA GLY A 630 -7.32 -0.13 9.91
C GLY A 630 -7.57 -0.10 8.40
N THR A 631 -7.45 1.08 7.76
CA THR A 631 -7.58 1.21 6.29
C THR A 631 -6.53 0.38 5.55
N GLY A 632 -5.26 0.48 5.97
CA GLY A 632 -4.19 -0.31 5.39
C GLY A 632 -4.38 -1.81 5.63
N SER A 633 -4.82 -2.21 6.83
CA SER A 633 -5.13 -3.61 7.15
C SER A 633 -6.24 -4.18 6.26
N LEU A 634 -7.33 -3.44 6.09
CA LEU A 634 -8.42 -3.81 5.18
C LEU A 634 -7.94 -3.90 3.73
N ARG A 635 -7.16 -2.92 3.27
CA ARG A 635 -6.64 -2.89 1.89
C ARG A 635 -5.69 -4.06 1.60
N VAL A 636 -4.79 -4.41 2.52
CA VAL A 636 -3.88 -5.55 2.39
C VAL A 636 -4.65 -6.87 2.38
N GLY A 637 -5.58 -7.05 3.32
CA GLY A 637 -6.43 -8.26 3.37
C GLY A 637 -7.29 -8.41 2.12
N ALA A 638 -7.88 -7.31 1.63
CA ALA A 638 -8.67 -7.31 0.40
C ALA A 638 -7.83 -7.67 -0.84
N GLU A 639 -6.63 -7.13 -0.98
CA GLU A 639 -5.72 -7.47 -2.09
C GLU A 639 -5.35 -8.96 -2.07
N PHE A 640 -5.04 -9.47 -0.87
CA PHE A 640 -4.71 -10.89 -0.69
C PHE A 640 -5.88 -11.77 -1.14
N LEU A 641 -7.10 -11.47 -0.69
CA LEU A 641 -8.29 -12.22 -1.05
C LEU A 641 -8.58 -12.11 -2.56
N ALA A 642 -8.44 -10.92 -3.14
CA ALA A 642 -8.61 -10.70 -4.57
C ALA A 642 -7.63 -11.52 -5.43
N ARG A 643 -6.41 -11.79 -4.93
CA ARG A 643 -5.41 -12.59 -5.63
C ARG A 643 -5.55 -14.10 -5.39
N HIS A 644 -5.85 -14.51 -4.17
CA HIS A 644 -5.66 -15.90 -3.74
C HIS A 644 -6.95 -16.64 -3.37
N TYR A 645 -8.05 -15.93 -3.12
CA TYR A 645 -9.29 -16.57 -2.68
C TYR A 645 -10.24 -16.82 -3.87
N HIS A 646 -10.93 -17.96 -3.87
CA HIS A 646 -11.74 -18.40 -5.01
C HIS A 646 -12.97 -17.51 -5.26
N GLN A 647 -13.59 -16.99 -4.21
CA GLN A 647 -14.74 -16.10 -4.29
C GLN A 647 -14.29 -14.63 -4.29
N LYS A 648 -14.95 -13.78 -5.09
CA LYS A 648 -14.58 -12.36 -5.26
C LYS A 648 -15.62 -11.39 -4.69
N THR A 649 -16.72 -11.91 -4.16
CA THR A 649 -17.79 -11.09 -3.58
C THR A 649 -17.59 -10.89 -2.08
N ILE A 650 -17.56 -9.63 -1.64
CA ILE A 650 -17.63 -9.24 -0.24
C ILE A 650 -18.97 -8.55 0.06
N TYR A 651 -19.61 -9.01 1.13
CA TYR A 651 -20.82 -8.41 1.69
C TYR A 651 -20.44 -7.44 2.80
N ILE A 652 -20.93 -6.21 2.72
CA ILE A 652 -20.73 -5.16 3.73
C ILE A 652 -22.08 -4.74 4.32
N PRO A 653 -22.15 -4.32 5.60
CA PRO A 653 -23.42 -3.94 6.20
C PRO A 653 -23.99 -2.68 5.55
N GLN A 654 -25.30 -2.53 5.58
CA GLN A 654 -25.98 -1.31 5.17
C GLN A 654 -26.71 -0.66 6.35
N PRO A 655 -26.31 0.55 6.77
CA PRO A 655 -25.14 1.32 6.31
C PRO A 655 -23.82 0.74 6.82
N THR A 656 -22.68 1.31 6.40
CA THR A 656 -21.34 0.99 6.92
C THR A 656 -20.42 2.22 6.82
N TRP A 657 -19.17 2.12 7.26
CA TRP A 657 -18.18 3.18 7.05
C TRP A 657 -17.99 3.43 5.55
N GLY A 658 -18.23 4.67 5.09
CA GLY A 658 -18.28 5.02 3.66
C GLY A 658 -16.99 4.77 2.85
N ASN A 659 -15.88 4.43 3.50
CA ASN A 659 -14.66 4.02 2.81
C ASN A 659 -14.60 2.52 2.49
N HIS A 660 -15.41 1.66 3.13
CA HIS A 660 -15.42 0.21 2.88
C HIS A 660 -15.64 -0.12 1.39
N PRO A 661 -16.67 0.39 0.70
CA PRO A 661 -16.85 0.10 -0.73
C PRO A 661 -15.62 0.49 -1.55
N LYS A 662 -15.00 1.62 -1.24
CA LYS A 662 -13.83 2.14 -1.97
C LYS A 662 -12.61 1.24 -1.78
N VAL A 663 -12.37 0.76 -0.56
CA VAL A 663 -11.25 -0.13 -0.22
C VAL A 663 -11.36 -1.45 -0.98
N PHE A 664 -12.52 -2.10 -0.89
CA PHE A 664 -12.71 -3.44 -1.47
C PHE A 664 -12.79 -3.42 -3.01
N THR A 665 -13.48 -2.43 -3.59
CA THR A 665 -13.50 -2.26 -5.04
C THR A 665 -12.11 -1.95 -5.60
N LEU A 666 -11.32 -1.11 -4.92
CA LEU A 666 -9.95 -0.82 -5.35
C LEU A 666 -9.02 -2.05 -5.29
N ALA A 667 -9.28 -2.98 -4.37
CA ALA A 667 -8.57 -4.25 -4.31
C ALA A 667 -8.99 -5.25 -5.41
N GLY A 668 -10.03 -4.94 -6.19
CA GLY A 668 -10.56 -5.83 -7.24
C GLY A 668 -11.65 -6.79 -6.77
N LEU A 669 -12.26 -6.56 -5.59
CA LEU A 669 -13.41 -7.34 -5.11
C LEU A 669 -14.73 -6.72 -5.57
N SER A 670 -15.74 -7.56 -5.79
CA SER A 670 -17.12 -7.14 -5.99
C SER A 670 -17.80 -6.89 -4.66
N VAL A 671 -18.39 -5.71 -4.48
CA VAL A 671 -19.05 -5.32 -3.24
C VAL A 671 -20.55 -5.52 -3.36
N LYS A 672 -21.14 -6.23 -2.40
CA LYS A 672 -22.59 -6.32 -2.17
C LYS A 672 -22.91 -5.85 -0.76
N THR A 673 -24.16 -5.53 -0.49
CA THR A 673 -24.63 -5.13 0.83
C THR A 673 -25.50 -6.20 1.48
N TYR A 674 -25.60 -6.17 2.81
CA TYR A 674 -26.60 -6.89 3.59
C TYR A 674 -27.28 -5.94 4.58
N ARG A 675 -28.56 -6.17 4.85
CA ARG A 675 -29.35 -5.39 5.81
C ARG A 675 -28.73 -5.51 7.20
N TYR A 676 -28.50 -4.36 7.85
CA TYR A 676 -27.93 -4.31 9.19
C TYR A 676 -28.73 -3.41 10.12
N TYR A 677 -29.07 -2.21 9.66
CA TYR A 677 -29.80 -1.23 10.45
C TYR A 677 -31.24 -1.10 9.97
N ASP A 678 -32.18 -1.00 10.91
CA ASP A 678 -33.57 -0.67 10.63
C ASP A 678 -33.83 0.81 11.00
N PRO A 679 -34.08 1.69 10.01
CA PRO A 679 -34.38 3.11 10.27
C PRO A 679 -35.61 3.34 11.14
N THR A 680 -36.59 2.43 11.12
CA THR A 680 -37.84 2.56 11.88
C THR A 680 -37.60 2.30 13.35
N THR A 681 -36.91 1.22 13.70
CA THR A 681 -36.60 0.88 15.10
C THR A 681 -35.31 1.53 15.61
N ARG A 682 -34.48 2.07 14.71
CA ARG A 682 -33.11 2.58 14.98
C ARG A 682 -32.20 1.54 15.64
N GLY A 683 -32.50 0.26 15.39
CA GLY A 683 -31.83 -0.90 15.95
C GLY A 683 -31.32 -1.85 14.87
N LEU A 684 -30.94 -3.06 15.30
CA LEU A 684 -30.40 -4.10 14.42
C LEU A 684 -31.55 -4.73 13.62
N ASN A 685 -31.46 -4.69 12.29
CA ASN A 685 -32.30 -5.50 11.40
C ASN A 685 -31.79 -6.94 11.39
N PHE A 686 -31.97 -7.63 12.52
CA PHE A 686 -31.39 -8.95 12.73
C PHE A 686 -31.94 -10.00 11.76
N GLN A 687 -33.25 -9.98 11.50
CA GLN A 687 -33.90 -10.90 10.58
C GLN A 687 -33.41 -10.68 9.14
N GLY A 688 -33.35 -9.42 8.68
CA GLY A 688 -32.85 -9.10 7.35
C GLY A 688 -31.37 -9.46 7.16
N LEU A 689 -30.56 -9.29 8.21
CA LEU A 689 -29.16 -9.73 8.24
C LEU A 689 -29.06 -11.24 7.99
N LEU A 690 -29.82 -12.06 8.74
CA LEU A 690 -29.78 -13.51 8.60
C LEU A 690 -30.28 -13.97 7.23
N GLU A 691 -31.33 -13.34 6.69
CA GLU A 691 -31.85 -13.63 5.34
C GLU A 691 -30.81 -13.35 4.25
N ASP A 692 -30.19 -12.17 4.29
CA ASP A 692 -29.24 -11.74 3.26
C ASP A 692 -27.96 -12.57 3.30
N LEU A 693 -27.41 -12.82 4.49
CA LEU A 693 -26.24 -13.69 4.65
C LEU A 693 -26.57 -15.16 4.36
N GLY A 694 -27.77 -15.63 4.69
CA GLY A 694 -28.23 -16.98 4.38
C GLY A 694 -28.43 -17.22 2.87
N SER A 695 -28.67 -16.15 2.13
CA SER A 695 -28.79 -16.14 0.67
C SER A 695 -27.45 -15.86 -0.05
N ALA A 696 -26.41 -15.48 0.69
CA ALA A 696 -25.09 -15.25 0.11
C ALA A 696 -24.52 -16.56 -0.47
N PRO A 697 -23.90 -16.53 -1.66
CA PRO A 697 -23.23 -17.70 -2.22
C PRO A 697 -22.17 -18.24 -1.25
N SER A 698 -22.04 -19.56 -1.19
CA SER A 698 -21.01 -20.19 -0.36
C SER A 698 -19.61 -19.69 -0.71
N GLY A 699 -18.75 -19.57 0.29
CA GLY A 699 -17.43 -18.96 0.15
C GLY A 699 -17.43 -17.43 0.13
N SER A 700 -18.57 -16.74 0.10
CA SER A 700 -18.58 -15.26 0.09
C SER A 700 -17.92 -14.68 1.34
N MET A 701 -17.23 -13.55 1.16
CA MET A 701 -16.62 -12.80 2.24
C MET A 701 -17.69 -11.92 2.91
N VAL A 702 -17.63 -11.76 4.22
CA VAL A 702 -18.53 -10.87 4.97
C VAL A 702 -17.70 -9.96 5.86
N LEU A 703 -17.80 -8.66 5.63
CA LEU A 703 -17.22 -7.65 6.49
C LEU A 703 -18.10 -7.48 7.74
N LEU A 704 -17.50 -7.65 8.92
CA LEU A 704 -18.15 -7.48 10.20
C LEU A 704 -17.44 -6.39 11.00
N HIS A 705 -18.17 -5.53 11.68
CA HIS A 705 -17.55 -4.66 12.69
C HIS A 705 -17.47 -5.44 14.00
N ALA A 706 -16.30 -5.48 14.63
CA ALA A 706 -16.10 -6.29 15.83
C ALA A 706 -16.94 -5.80 17.01
N CYS A 707 -17.01 -4.47 17.17
CA CYS A 707 -17.82 -3.74 18.13
C CYS A 707 -18.07 -2.32 17.63
N ALA A 708 -19.01 -1.61 18.27
CA ALA A 708 -19.43 -0.24 17.97
C ALA A 708 -19.59 0.01 16.47
N HIS A 709 -20.49 -0.74 15.82
CA HIS A 709 -20.69 -0.70 14.38
C HIS A 709 -20.78 0.73 13.84
N ASN A 710 -19.86 1.12 12.94
CA ASN A 710 -19.80 2.46 12.37
C ASN A 710 -20.59 2.47 11.05
N PRO A 711 -21.64 3.32 10.92
CA PRO A 711 -21.91 4.52 11.73
C PRO A 711 -22.98 4.43 12.83
N THR A 712 -23.57 3.27 13.06
CA THR A 712 -24.82 3.14 13.84
C THR A 712 -24.66 3.09 15.36
N GLY A 713 -23.53 2.59 15.89
CA GLY A 713 -23.40 2.21 17.30
C GLY A 713 -24.28 1.03 17.76
N VAL A 714 -24.89 0.29 16.83
CA VAL A 714 -25.75 -0.86 17.10
C VAL A 714 -24.93 -2.13 16.95
N ASP A 715 -24.82 -2.93 18.01
CA ASP A 715 -24.11 -4.21 17.99
C ASP A 715 -25.09 -5.38 18.26
N PRO A 716 -24.89 -6.55 17.65
CA PRO A 716 -25.62 -7.76 18.03
C PRO A 716 -25.33 -8.17 19.48
N THR A 717 -26.32 -8.76 20.15
CA THR A 717 -26.11 -9.43 21.44
C THR A 717 -25.24 -10.67 21.27
N LEU A 718 -24.67 -11.21 22.36
CA LEU A 718 -23.88 -12.46 22.29
C LEU A 718 -24.67 -13.64 21.70
N GLN A 719 -25.96 -13.73 21.99
CA GLN A 719 -26.85 -14.76 21.44
C GLN A 719 -27.04 -14.56 19.93
N GLN A 720 -27.21 -13.32 19.48
CA GLN A 720 -27.30 -12.98 18.05
C GLN A 720 -25.97 -13.24 17.33
N TRP A 721 -24.83 -12.90 17.94
CA TRP A 721 -23.51 -13.22 17.41
C TRP A 721 -23.30 -14.71 17.22
N GLU A 722 -23.76 -15.53 18.16
CA GLU A 722 -23.71 -16.99 18.04
C GLU A 722 -24.55 -17.48 16.86
N GLN A 723 -25.75 -16.95 16.65
CA GLN A 723 -26.58 -17.28 15.49
C GLN A 723 -25.95 -16.83 14.16
N ILE A 724 -25.34 -15.64 14.12
CA ILE A 724 -24.59 -15.15 12.95
C ILE A 724 -23.41 -16.09 12.66
N ARG A 725 -22.65 -16.48 13.69
CA ARG A 725 -21.54 -17.42 13.56
C ARG A 725 -22.02 -18.75 12.98
N GLN A 726 -23.05 -19.36 13.56
CA GLN A 726 -23.62 -20.63 13.08
C GLN A 726 -24.07 -20.53 11.62
N LEU A 727 -24.79 -19.46 11.25
CA LEU A 727 -25.21 -19.23 9.87
C LEU A 727 -24.02 -19.15 8.93
N MET A 728 -23.04 -18.30 9.24
CA MET A 728 -21.84 -18.13 8.42
C MET A 728 -21.06 -19.43 8.25
N ARG A 729 -20.94 -20.23 9.32
CA ARG A 729 -20.32 -21.57 9.26
C ARG A 729 -21.11 -22.51 8.35
N SER A 730 -22.44 -22.58 8.50
CA SER A 730 -23.30 -23.45 7.67
C SER A 730 -23.25 -23.12 6.18
N LYS A 731 -22.96 -21.85 5.84
CA LYS A 731 -22.84 -21.34 4.46
C LYS A 731 -21.39 -21.29 3.97
N ALA A 732 -20.42 -21.68 4.79
CA ALA A 732 -18.99 -21.52 4.55
C ALA A 732 -18.61 -20.09 4.11
N LEU A 733 -19.16 -19.09 4.79
CA LEU A 733 -18.81 -17.68 4.59
C LEU A 733 -17.52 -17.33 5.34
N LEU A 734 -16.68 -16.51 4.71
CA LEU A 734 -15.41 -16.07 5.28
C LEU A 734 -15.59 -14.74 6.04
N PRO A 735 -15.43 -14.72 7.38
CA PRO A 735 -15.50 -13.49 8.16
C PRO A 735 -14.25 -12.63 7.96
N PHE A 736 -14.45 -11.33 7.73
CA PHE A 736 -13.43 -10.29 7.79
C PHE A 736 -13.86 -9.24 8.80
N PHE A 737 -13.23 -9.20 9.97
CA PHE A 737 -13.53 -8.23 11.03
C PHE A 737 -12.76 -6.92 10.85
N ASP A 738 -13.48 -5.79 10.92
CA ASP A 738 -12.93 -4.46 11.21
C ASP A 738 -13.06 -4.17 12.70
N SER A 739 -11.92 -4.05 13.39
CA SER A 739 -11.79 -3.83 14.83
C SER A 739 -11.14 -2.47 15.10
N ALA A 740 -11.86 -1.39 14.76
CA ALA A 740 -11.41 -0.02 14.94
C ALA A 740 -11.62 0.55 16.36
N TYR A 741 -12.52 -0.04 17.15
CA TYR A 741 -13.01 0.52 18.42
C TYR A 741 -12.80 -0.39 19.64
N GLN A 742 -11.93 -1.40 19.56
CA GLN A 742 -11.70 -2.33 20.67
C GLN A 742 -11.32 -1.60 21.97
N GLY A 743 -12.09 -1.85 23.03
CA GLY A 743 -11.99 -1.22 24.34
C GLY A 743 -12.69 0.15 24.45
N PHE A 744 -13.09 0.72 23.32
CA PHE A 744 -13.71 2.05 23.23
C PHE A 744 -15.24 1.99 23.24
N ALA A 745 -15.83 0.81 23.05
CA ALA A 745 -17.28 0.64 23.04
C ALA A 745 -17.81 0.38 24.45
N SER A 746 -17.25 -0.59 25.18
CA SER A 746 -17.64 -0.90 26.56
C SER A 746 -16.70 -0.36 27.64
N GLY A 747 -15.49 0.08 27.27
CA GLY A 747 -14.41 0.35 28.23
C GLY A 747 -13.61 -0.91 28.62
N ASN A 748 -13.91 -2.06 28.00
CA ASN A 748 -13.24 -3.34 28.23
C ASN A 748 -12.76 -3.96 26.90
N LEU A 749 -11.46 -4.28 26.83
CA LEU A 749 -10.83 -4.82 25.62
C LEU A 749 -11.29 -6.23 25.26
N ASP A 750 -11.65 -7.03 26.24
CA ASP A 750 -12.07 -8.43 26.07
C ASP A 750 -13.52 -8.52 25.63
N GLU A 751 -14.41 -7.75 26.25
CA GLU A 751 -15.83 -7.65 25.84
C GLU A 751 -15.95 -7.20 24.39
N ASP A 752 -15.22 -6.14 24.01
CA ASP A 752 -15.23 -5.60 22.66
C ASP A 752 -14.58 -6.54 21.61
N ALA A 753 -13.83 -7.56 22.05
CA ALA A 753 -13.23 -8.57 21.17
C ALA A 753 -14.03 -9.89 21.13
N GLN A 754 -15.13 -10.00 21.89
CA GLN A 754 -15.81 -11.27 22.11
C GLN A 754 -16.38 -11.87 20.82
N SER A 755 -16.92 -11.03 19.92
CA SER A 755 -17.42 -11.46 18.60
C SER A 755 -16.34 -12.20 17.81
N ILE A 756 -15.11 -11.67 17.77
CA ILE A 756 -13.97 -12.30 17.10
C ILE A 756 -13.57 -13.60 17.79
N ARG A 757 -13.47 -13.58 19.13
CA ARG A 757 -13.04 -14.75 19.92
C ARG A 757 -14.00 -15.93 19.77
N MET A 758 -15.31 -15.68 19.70
CA MET A 758 -16.32 -16.71 19.42
C MET A 758 -16.10 -17.37 18.06
N PHE A 759 -15.76 -16.60 17.03
CA PHE A 759 -15.47 -17.13 15.69
C PHE A 759 -14.14 -17.89 15.61
N VAL A 760 -13.20 -17.65 16.52
CA VAL A 760 -11.90 -18.34 16.54
C VAL A 760 -11.92 -19.57 17.44
N ALA A 761 -12.74 -19.58 18.49
CA ALA A 761 -12.81 -20.65 19.49
C ALA A 761 -13.18 -22.03 18.90
N ASP A 762 -13.96 -22.06 17.82
CA ASP A 762 -14.35 -23.30 17.12
C ASP A 762 -13.30 -23.76 16.08
N GLY A 763 -12.13 -23.11 16.02
CA GLY A 763 -11.09 -23.40 15.04
C GLY A 763 -11.34 -22.78 13.66
N GLY A 764 -12.33 -21.89 13.53
CA GLY A 764 -12.66 -21.24 12.27
C GLY A 764 -11.62 -20.23 11.78
N GLU A 765 -11.57 -20.07 10.46
CA GLU A 765 -10.68 -19.13 9.77
C GLU A 765 -11.34 -17.76 9.67
N CYS A 766 -10.55 -16.69 9.78
CA CYS A 766 -11.02 -15.31 9.65
C CYS A 766 -9.89 -14.31 9.39
N PHE A 767 -10.26 -13.13 8.94
CA PHE A 767 -9.38 -11.96 8.82
C PHE A 767 -9.77 -10.94 9.89
N VAL A 768 -8.79 -10.28 10.49
CA VAL A 768 -9.03 -9.26 11.52
C VAL A 768 -8.13 -8.05 11.27
N ALA A 769 -8.74 -6.91 10.96
CA ALA A 769 -8.09 -5.62 10.82
C ALA A 769 -8.19 -4.83 12.12
N GLN A 770 -7.07 -4.61 12.81
CA GLN A 770 -6.98 -3.79 14.02
C GLN A 770 -6.44 -2.40 13.71
N SER A 771 -6.93 -1.41 14.44
CA SER A 771 -6.44 -0.02 14.39
C SER A 771 -6.11 0.49 15.79
N TYR A 772 -5.00 1.22 15.92
CA TYR A 772 -4.62 1.90 17.16
C TYR A 772 -4.95 3.39 17.16
N ALA A 773 -5.64 3.87 16.13
CA ALA A 773 -6.00 5.29 16.00
C ALA A 773 -6.97 5.76 17.10
N LYS A 774 -7.89 4.90 17.54
CA LYS A 774 -8.95 5.26 18.50
C LYS A 774 -8.53 4.94 19.94
N ASN A 775 -8.35 3.65 20.21
CA ASN A 775 -8.11 3.15 21.57
C ASN A 775 -6.79 3.65 22.20
N MET A 776 -5.78 4.02 21.41
CA MET A 776 -4.54 4.64 21.90
C MET A 776 -4.39 6.11 21.47
N GLY A 777 -5.38 6.70 20.80
CA GLY A 777 -5.31 8.08 20.31
C GLY A 777 -4.24 8.34 19.24
N LEU A 778 -3.70 7.30 18.60
CA LEU A 778 -2.62 7.41 17.60
C LEU A 778 -3.15 7.71 16.19
N TYR A 779 -4.04 8.70 16.05
CA TYR A 779 -4.75 8.99 14.80
C TYR A 779 -3.79 9.32 13.64
N GLY A 780 -2.79 10.15 13.90
CA GLY A 780 -1.77 10.63 12.96
C GLY A 780 -0.59 9.68 12.77
N GLU A 781 -0.40 8.66 13.61
CA GLU A 781 0.72 7.70 13.48
C GLU A 781 0.42 6.55 12.52
N ARG A 782 -0.86 6.35 12.17
CA ARG A 782 -1.32 5.37 11.17
C ARG A 782 -0.87 3.93 11.44
N VAL A 783 -1.03 3.48 12.67
CA VAL A 783 -0.63 2.13 13.11
C VAL A 783 -1.82 1.17 13.12
N GLY A 784 -1.65 -0.01 12.53
CA GLY A 784 -2.63 -1.08 12.55
C GLY A 784 -1.99 -2.45 12.33
N ALA A 785 -2.79 -3.50 12.48
CA ALA A 785 -2.37 -4.88 12.24
C ALA A 785 -3.44 -5.62 11.41
N LEU A 786 -2.99 -6.52 10.54
CA LEU A 786 -3.84 -7.52 9.91
C LEU A 786 -3.44 -8.89 10.47
N SER A 787 -4.39 -9.57 11.11
CA SER A 787 -4.22 -10.94 11.57
C SER A 787 -5.10 -11.87 10.73
N VAL A 788 -4.53 -12.98 10.26
CA VAL A 788 -5.25 -14.03 9.54
C VAL A 788 -5.17 -15.32 10.33
N VAL A 789 -6.33 -15.82 10.76
CA VAL A 789 -6.46 -17.11 11.43
C VAL A 789 -6.68 -18.18 10.36
N CYS A 790 -5.77 -19.13 10.29
CA CYS A 790 -5.81 -20.25 9.35
C CYS A 790 -6.21 -21.55 10.07
N ARG A 791 -6.47 -22.61 9.29
CA ARG A 791 -6.77 -23.94 9.83
C ARG A 791 -5.54 -24.64 10.42
N ALA A 792 -4.34 -24.35 9.93
CA ALA A 792 -3.10 -24.99 10.34
C ALA A 792 -1.89 -24.05 10.24
N ALA A 793 -0.82 -24.37 10.98
CA ALA A 793 0.39 -23.57 11.03
C ALA A 793 1.14 -23.50 9.68
N ASP A 794 1.13 -24.58 8.90
CA ASP A 794 1.75 -24.60 7.58
C ASP A 794 1.00 -23.65 6.62
N VAL A 795 -0.33 -23.62 6.67
CA VAL A 795 -1.17 -22.67 5.91
C VAL A 795 -0.87 -21.24 6.34
N ALA A 796 -0.78 -20.96 7.64
CA ALA A 796 -0.44 -19.62 8.14
C ALA A 796 0.91 -19.12 7.59
N SER A 797 1.92 -20.01 7.51
CA SER A 797 3.22 -19.66 6.94
C SER A 797 3.17 -19.33 5.44
N LYS A 798 2.34 -20.06 4.68
CA LYS A 798 2.10 -19.81 3.25
C LYS A 798 1.35 -18.49 3.05
N VAL A 799 0.33 -18.22 3.86
CA VAL A 799 -0.41 -16.95 3.88
C VAL A 799 0.54 -15.78 4.17
N GLU A 800 1.39 -15.87 5.19
CA GLU A 800 2.40 -14.83 5.50
C GLU A 800 3.31 -14.56 4.30
N SER A 801 3.78 -15.62 3.63
CA SER A 801 4.66 -15.49 2.47
C SER A 801 4.02 -14.73 1.31
N GLN A 802 2.72 -14.94 1.06
CA GLN A 802 1.96 -14.23 0.04
C GLN A 802 1.60 -12.80 0.47
N LEU A 803 1.31 -12.57 1.75
CA LEU A 803 1.12 -11.22 2.30
C LEU A 803 2.36 -10.35 2.10
N LYS A 804 3.57 -10.92 2.19
CA LYS A 804 4.81 -10.18 1.87
C LYS A 804 4.83 -9.70 0.41
N LEU A 805 4.37 -10.52 -0.54
CA LEU A 805 4.27 -10.15 -1.95
C LEU A 805 3.17 -9.13 -2.24
N VAL A 806 2.13 -9.06 -1.40
CA VAL A 806 1.09 -8.02 -1.44
C VAL A 806 1.63 -6.69 -0.90
N ILE A 807 2.28 -6.70 0.26
CA ILE A 807 2.77 -5.48 0.93
C ILE A 807 3.92 -4.83 0.15
N ARG A 808 4.81 -5.66 -0.42
CA ARG A 808 6.04 -5.21 -1.10
C ARG A 808 5.80 -4.14 -2.18
N PRO A 809 4.82 -4.28 -3.10
CA PRO A 809 4.47 -3.26 -4.08
C PRO A 809 3.52 -2.17 -3.57
N MET A 810 2.98 -2.26 -2.36
CA MET A 810 2.13 -1.21 -1.78
C MET A 810 2.98 -0.15 -1.08
N PHE A 811 3.61 -0.51 0.05
CA PHE A 811 4.42 0.41 0.87
C PHE A 811 5.79 -0.18 1.24
N SER A 812 6.13 -1.36 0.71
CA SER A 812 7.36 -2.12 0.94
C SER A 812 7.53 -2.67 2.36
N ASN A 813 7.57 -1.80 3.36
CA ASN A 813 7.55 -2.14 4.78
C ASN A 813 6.98 -0.96 5.58
N PRO A 814 6.34 -1.20 6.74
CA PRO A 814 5.59 -0.19 7.46
C PRO A 814 6.49 0.76 8.29
N PRO A 815 5.99 1.94 8.71
CA PRO A 815 6.71 2.87 9.60
C PRO A 815 7.00 2.28 10.98
N ILE A 816 8.14 2.62 11.58
CA ILE A 816 8.59 2.08 12.87
C ILE A 816 7.97 2.81 14.07
N HIS A 817 7.84 4.14 14.04
CA HIS A 817 7.61 4.95 15.25
C HIS A 817 6.34 4.58 16.03
N GLY A 818 5.17 4.70 15.41
CA GLY A 818 3.92 4.41 16.10
C GLY A 818 3.78 2.94 16.53
N ALA A 819 4.30 1.99 15.74
CA ALA A 819 4.26 0.57 16.13
C ALA A 819 5.18 0.26 17.32
N SER A 820 6.31 0.97 17.44
CA SER A 820 7.14 0.91 18.63
C SER A 820 6.43 1.46 19.86
N ILE A 821 5.65 2.55 19.74
CA ILE A 821 4.86 3.09 20.87
C ILE A 821 3.88 2.02 21.36
N VAL A 822 3.12 1.43 20.45
CA VAL A 822 2.17 0.36 20.78
C VAL A 822 2.88 -0.83 21.42
N ALA A 823 3.99 -1.30 20.84
CA ALA A 823 4.74 -2.43 21.39
C ALA A 823 5.29 -2.15 22.79
N THR A 824 5.81 -0.95 23.04
CA THR A 824 6.29 -0.51 24.37
C THR A 824 5.18 -0.55 25.41
N ILE A 825 3.99 -0.05 25.07
CA ILE A 825 2.84 -0.06 25.99
C ILE A 825 2.34 -1.49 26.23
N LEU A 826 2.18 -2.29 25.17
CA LEU A 826 1.57 -3.62 25.28
C LEU A 826 2.49 -4.67 25.95
N LYS A 827 3.82 -4.48 25.92
CA LYS A 827 4.76 -5.44 26.52
C LYS A 827 5.00 -5.21 28.01
N ASP A 828 4.87 -3.97 28.47
CA ASP A 828 5.07 -3.61 29.87
C ASP A 828 3.74 -3.65 30.61
N SER A 829 3.63 -4.47 31.66
CA SER A 829 2.37 -4.67 32.38
C SER A 829 1.87 -3.40 33.06
N ASN A 830 2.77 -2.53 33.53
CA ASN A 830 2.39 -1.30 34.22
C ASN A 830 1.85 -0.28 33.22
N MET A 831 2.52 -0.11 32.08
CA MET A 831 2.05 0.76 31.00
C MET A 831 0.77 0.23 30.36
N PHE A 832 0.64 -1.09 30.19
CA PHE A 832 -0.62 -1.70 29.73
C PHE A 832 -1.77 -1.34 30.68
N ASN A 833 -1.57 -1.48 32.00
CA ASN A 833 -2.58 -1.11 32.99
C ASN A 833 -2.91 0.39 32.96
N GLU A 834 -1.90 1.25 32.92
CA GLU A 834 -2.05 2.71 32.78
C GLU A 834 -2.91 3.06 31.55
N TRP A 835 -2.60 2.45 30.41
CA TRP A 835 -3.38 2.61 29.18
C TRP A 835 -4.83 2.15 29.33
N THR A 836 -5.09 0.99 29.94
CA THR A 836 -6.47 0.49 30.12
C THR A 836 -7.32 1.41 31.01
N ILE A 837 -6.70 2.06 32.01
CA ILE A 837 -7.38 3.06 32.85
C ILE A 837 -7.74 4.30 32.01
N GLU A 838 -6.79 4.84 31.24
CA GLU A 838 -7.05 5.99 30.37
C GLU A 838 -8.11 5.67 29.29
N LEU A 839 -8.05 4.46 28.73
CA LEU A 839 -9.02 3.95 27.76
C LEU A 839 -10.43 3.88 28.35
N LYS A 840 -10.57 3.30 29.55
CA LYS A 840 -11.85 3.23 30.25
C LYS A 840 -12.41 4.61 30.55
N ALA A 841 -11.58 5.56 30.99
CA ALA A 841 -12.02 6.93 31.23
C ALA A 841 -12.58 7.60 29.96
N MET A 842 -11.95 7.38 28.80
CA MET A 842 -12.46 7.86 27.51
C MET A 842 -13.83 7.24 27.16
N ALA A 843 -13.99 5.93 27.34
CA ALA A 843 -15.24 5.22 27.08
C ALA A 843 -16.36 5.70 28.02
N ASP A 844 -16.09 5.80 29.31
CA ASP A 844 -17.04 6.28 30.33
C ASP A 844 -17.51 7.71 30.03
N ARG A 845 -16.61 8.58 29.54
CA ARG A 845 -17.02 9.92 29.10
C ARG A 845 -17.97 9.86 27.91
N ILE A 846 -17.74 9.03 26.91
CA ILE A 846 -18.64 8.91 25.75
C ILE A 846 -20.03 8.45 26.19
N ILE A 847 -20.09 7.48 27.11
CA ILE A 847 -21.34 7.01 27.72
C ILE A 847 -22.05 8.16 28.45
N SER A 848 -21.30 8.96 29.21
CA SER A 848 -21.83 10.16 29.87
C SER A 848 -22.37 11.19 28.87
N MET A 849 -21.65 11.48 27.77
CA MET A 849 -22.13 12.41 26.73
C MET A 849 -23.44 11.94 26.08
N ARG A 850 -23.58 10.63 25.85
CA ARG A 850 -24.84 10.03 25.36
C ARG A 850 -25.99 10.27 26.34
N LYS A 851 -25.76 10.01 27.62
CA LYS A 851 -26.76 10.20 28.67
C LYS A 851 -27.17 11.67 28.80
N GLN A 852 -26.20 12.59 28.84
CA GLN A 852 -26.45 14.02 28.93
C GLN A 852 -27.24 14.55 27.72
N LEU A 853 -26.88 14.13 26.50
CA LEU A 853 -27.63 14.54 25.30
C LEU A 853 -29.08 14.04 25.34
N PHE A 854 -29.29 12.78 25.71
CA PHE A 854 -30.63 12.21 25.84
C PHE A 854 -31.47 12.97 26.89
N ASP A 855 -30.91 13.22 28.08
CA ASP A 855 -31.60 13.94 29.15
C ASP A 855 -31.90 15.39 28.76
N ALA A 856 -30.97 16.06 28.06
CA ALA A 856 -31.15 17.42 27.56
C ALA A 856 -32.26 17.54 26.49
N LEU A 857 -32.39 16.54 25.61
CA LEU A 857 -33.47 16.48 24.61
C LEU A 857 -34.83 16.22 25.28
N ARG A 858 -34.87 15.33 26.28
CA ARG A 858 -36.07 15.02 27.06
C ARG A 858 -36.54 16.24 27.87
N ALA A 859 -35.62 16.96 28.52
CA ALA A 859 -35.94 18.16 29.29
C ALA A 859 -36.56 19.27 28.44
N ARG A 860 -36.19 19.36 27.16
CA ARG A 860 -36.77 20.29 26.17
C ARG A 860 -38.12 19.84 25.61
N GLY A 861 -38.62 18.65 25.97
CA GLY A 861 -39.81 18.09 25.35
C GLY A 861 -39.65 17.85 23.85
N THR A 862 -38.44 17.53 23.40
CA THR A 862 -38.15 17.36 21.96
C THR A 862 -39.00 16.25 21.35
N PRO A 863 -39.77 16.53 20.27
CA PRO A 863 -40.62 15.53 19.64
C PRO A 863 -39.87 14.26 19.21
N GLY A 864 -40.51 13.10 19.35
CA GLY A 864 -40.00 11.78 18.95
C GLY A 864 -39.25 10.99 20.05
N ASP A 865 -38.89 9.74 19.75
CA ASP A 865 -38.11 8.88 20.66
C ASP A 865 -36.60 9.04 20.44
N TRP A 866 -35.90 9.50 21.47
CA TRP A 866 -34.45 9.69 21.50
C TRP A 866 -33.69 8.61 22.28
N SER A 867 -34.37 7.58 22.77
CA SER A 867 -33.79 6.51 23.61
C SER A 867 -32.68 5.70 22.91
N HIS A 868 -32.66 5.69 21.58
CA HIS A 868 -31.60 5.07 20.77
C HIS A 868 -30.21 5.64 21.09
N ILE A 869 -30.08 6.91 21.49
CA ILE A 869 -28.79 7.54 21.84
C ILE A 869 -28.08 6.79 22.99
N ILE A 870 -28.84 6.28 23.95
CA ILE A 870 -28.32 5.56 25.13
C ILE A 870 -28.36 4.03 24.98
N LYS A 871 -29.16 3.50 24.03
CA LYS A 871 -29.16 2.07 23.69
C LYS A 871 -28.00 1.69 22.75
N GLN A 872 -27.58 2.63 21.91
CA GLN A 872 -26.41 2.50 21.04
C GLN A 872 -25.11 2.82 21.80
N ILE A 873 -23.99 2.26 21.33
CA ILE A 873 -22.68 2.35 21.99
C ILE A 873 -21.60 2.95 21.09
N GLY A 874 -20.44 3.25 21.69
CA GLY A 874 -19.26 3.74 20.98
C GLY A 874 -19.36 5.18 20.47
N MET A 875 -18.57 5.52 19.45
CA MET A 875 -18.34 6.92 19.05
C MET A 875 -19.47 7.56 18.23
N PHE A 876 -20.34 6.80 17.57
CA PHE A 876 -21.28 7.35 16.58
C PHE A 876 -22.73 7.00 16.87
N THR A 877 -23.62 7.86 16.40
CA THR A 877 -25.07 7.63 16.39
C THR A 877 -25.68 8.36 15.21
N PHE A 878 -26.78 7.84 14.68
CA PHE A 878 -27.66 8.57 13.78
C PHE A 878 -28.71 9.30 14.61
N THR A 879 -28.81 10.61 14.42
CA THR A 879 -29.85 11.43 15.07
C THR A 879 -31.25 11.18 14.49
N GLY A 880 -31.33 10.67 13.26
CA GLY A 880 -32.60 10.57 12.51
C GLY A 880 -33.03 11.88 11.84
N LEU A 881 -32.19 12.92 11.91
CA LEU A 881 -32.42 14.18 11.19
C LEU A 881 -32.23 14.02 9.69
N ASN A 882 -33.06 14.69 8.90
CA ASN A 882 -32.92 14.73 7.45
C ASN A 882 -31.94 15.84 6.99
N SER A 883 -31.57 15.82 5.71
CA SER A 883 -30.59 16.76 5.16
C SER A 883 -30.99 18.23 5.28
N LYS A 884 -32.30 18.57 5.22
CA LYS A 884 -32.77 19.96 5.41
C LYS A 884 -32.62 20.42 6.85
N GLN A 885 -32.89 19.52 7.81
CA GLN A 885 -32.69 19.79 9.23
C GLN A 885 -31.22 19.95 9.57
N VAL A 886 -30.35 19.11 8.98
CA VAL A 886 -28.90 19.25 9.13
C VAL A 886 -28.41 20.59 8.56
N GLU A 887 -28.88 20.97 7.36
CA GLU A 887 -28.54 22.27 6.76
C GLU A 887 -28.99 23.44 7.64
N PHE A 888 -30.20 23.38 8.19
CA PHE A 888 -30.70 24.35 9.17
C PHE A 888 -29.77 24.46 10.39
N MET A 889 -29.36 23.33 10.98
CA MET A 889 -28.44 23.33 12.12
C MET A 889 -27.06 23.88 11.77
N THR A 890 -26.56 23.62 10.56
CA THR A 890 -25.30 24.20 10.09
C THR A 890 -25.41 25.72 9.93
N ARG A 891 -26.51 26.21 9.34
CA ARG A 891 -26.69 27.64 9.04
C ARG A 891 -27.01 28.48 10.28
N GLU A 892 -27.94 28.02 11.12
CA GLU A 892 -28.47 28.81 12.24
C GLU A 892 -27.70 28.55 13.56
N TYR A 893 -27.17 27.35 13.74
CA TYR A 893 -26.52 26.93 14.99
C TYR A 893 -25.02 26.67 14.85
N HIS A 894 -24.46 26.79 13.63
CA HIS A 894 -23.03 26.52 13.37
C HIS A 894 -22.61 25.08 13.74
N ILE A 895 -23.53 24.12 13.64
CA ILE A 895 -23.25 22.71 13.94
C ILE A 895 -23.02 21.93 12.65
N TYR A 896 -21.83 21.36 12.54
CA TYR A 896 -21.32 20.68 11.36
C TYR A 896 -21.36 19.15 11.58
N MET A 897 -22.18 18.46 10.77
CA MET A 897 -22.31 17.01 10.75
C MET A 897 -22.53 16.50 9.32
N THR A 898 -22.52 15.19 9.10
CA THR A 898 -22.82 14.64 7.77
C THR A 898 -24.31 14.81 7.44
N SER A 899 -24.63 14.97 6.15
CA SER A 899 -26.00 15.27 5.70
C SER A 899 -27.04 14.18 5.98
N ASP A 900 -26.59 12.99 6.37
CA ASP A 900 -27.41 11.86 6.82
C ASP A 900 -27.69 11.88 8.34
N GLY A 901 -27.31 12.97 9.03
CA GLY A 901 -27.59 13.14 10.46
C GLY A 901 -26.71 12.29 11.38
N ARG A 902 -25.62 11.70 10.88
CA ARG A 902 -24.63 11.00 11.72
C ARG A 902 -23.76 12.01 12.48
N ILE A 903 -23.62 11.78 13.78
CA ILE A 903 -22.77 12.59 14.68
C ILE A 903 -21.76 11.74 15.44
N SER A 904 -20.64 12.37 15.82
CA SER A 904 -19.60 11.83 16.69
C SER A 904 -19.86 12.26 18.14
N MET A 905 -20.20 11.30 19.01
CA MET A 905 -20.36 11.51 20.46
C MET A 905 -19.04 11.86 21.14
N ALA A 906 -17.92 11.42 20.57
CA ALA A 906 -16.59 11.71 21.10
C ALA A 906 -16.12 13.16 20.87
N GLY A 907 -16.83 13.92 20.03
CA GLY A 907 -16.63 15.35 19.84
C GLY A 907 -17.44 16.24 20.80
N LEU A 908 -18.36 15.65 21.58
CA LEU A 908 -19.17 16.37 22.54
C LEU A 908 -18.46 16.58 23.87
N SER A 909 -18.88 17.63 24.55
CA SER A 909 -18.46 18.03 25.90
C SER A 909 -19.70 18.44 26.70
N SER A 910 -19.60 18.45 28.03
CA SER A 910 -20.76 18.83 28.87
C SER A 910 -21.24 20.26 28.58
N LYS A 911 -20.33 21.12 28.08
CA LYS A 911 -20.60 22.50 27.66
C LYS A 911 -21.32 22.61 26.31
N THR A 912 -21.11 21.66 25.40
CA THR A 912 -21.65 21.71 24.03
C THR A 912 -22.95 20.93 23.88
N VAL A 913 -23.24 20.00 24.79
CA VAL A 913 -24.49 19.23 24.80
C VAL A 913 -25.75 20.12 24.80
N PRO A 914 -25.87 21.18 25.63
CA PRO A 914 -27.05 22.05 25.60
C PRO A 914 -27.28 22.68 24.22
N HIS A 915 -26.22 23.25 23.62
CA HIS A 915 -26.29 23.87 22.29
C HIS A 915 -26.74 22.90 21.21
N LEU A 916 -26.22 21.66 21.23
CA LEU A 916 -26.68 20.62 20.31
C LEU A 916 -28.15 20.26 20.55
N ALA A 917 -28.58 20.12 21.81
CA ALA A 917 -29.96 19.77 22.13
C ALA A 917 -30.95 20.88 21.72
N ASP A 918 -30.58 22.15 21.89
CA ASP A 918 -31.36 23.31 21.40
C ASP A 918 -31.49 23.28 19.88
N ALA A 919 -30.38 23.04 19.17
CA ALA A 919 -30.36 22.97 17.71
C ALA A 919 -31.20 21.80 17.16
N ILE A 920 -31.11 20.62 17.78
CA ILE A 920 -31.94 19.45 17.40
C ILE A 920 -33.41 19.77 17.66
N HIS A 921 -33.75 20.33 18.82
CA HIS A 921 -35.12 20.68 19.18
C HIS A 921 -35.73 21.66 18.17
N ALA A 922 -35.03 22.73 17.84
CA ALA A 922 -35.48 23.70 16.83
C ALA A 922 -35.59 23.06 15.43
N ALA A 923 -34.64 22.21 15.04
CA ALA A 923 -34.67 21.55 13.74
C ALA A 923 -35.88 20.61 13.57
N VAL A 924 -36.35 19.97 14.64
CA VAL A 924 -37.53 19.08 14.54
C VAL A 924 -38.86 19.80 14.73
N THR A 925 -38.90 20.96 15.38
CA THR A 925 -40.13 21.73 15.59
C THR A 925 -40.38 22.76 14.50
N CYS A 926 -39.34 23.49 14.06
CA CYS A 926 -39.48 24.59 13.10
C CYS A 926 -39.45 24.16 11.62
N MET A 927 -38.96 22.95 11.32
CA MET A 927 -38.82 22.42 9.96
C MET A 927 -39.72 21.19 9.70
N SER A 928 -40.76 21.00 10.53
CA SER A 928 -41.66 19.85 10.46
C SER A 928 -42.59 19.85 9.24
#